data_AF-A0A0C1R3Q8-F1
#
_entry.id   AF-A0A0C1R3Q8-F1
#
_cell.length_a   1.000
_cell.length_b   1.000
_cell.length_c   1.000
_cell.angle_alpha   90.00
_cell.angle_beta   90.00
_cell.angle_gamma   90.00
#
_symmetry.space_group_name_H-M   'P 1'
#
loop_
_entity.id
_entity.type
_entity.pdbx_description
1 polymer ?
#
loop_
_entity_poly.entity_id
_entity_poly.type
_entity_poly.pdbx_seq_one_letter_code
_entity_poly.pdbx_strand_id
1 'polypeptide(L)'
;LEYLEQNPDILAKQHILRGFAKDTADYELSVPEILEIDELDKRVDPKTVFQVLEADSSQQRVIEAAKEGLSFTVKGPPGTGKSQTIANIIAELVGKKKKVLVVAEKPIALEVVCDRLKESNLEAIYLNFADNDVASKKNFAKVLQITRRELEQRLEEQESESFFYELSECRQSLNEHAESLNHKWEPLDKTVLDIYGEILKFQREQIPTLNFTLGNINNWSTLQLSRAKDYLEQLNHGKFLLFFRKELTTLWAKSQQPSLDFQTREDINNGINTLLQGIRSAKKAGNELGKLLNLKTPSTLTEIANFNASVAHIAAVPLLPQGWQDKDLQVLWQLFFQLENDLEAIQNNPLNTKYKKEFLHLNLSDLSKNLQKWGIFCFFRCTYWKARNQILDCRKVKKWVFDWELKTDLKRAAELQFLWHNLRDPNYSPHDAFKIFFTTEIPDCEAIEQSLRWLETLHQYNIQNSTVVMVISSQTSRRQLAKLLEELTSAQSLIEEGFNFLQRYFPYPEDVITNSRIPLNITSLDEIETFLNVAANEIDLFQDWLDYQRNVKQIQAVGAGAFLQQLQDSDIAPELWSRIFEKGFYQNWLQYIYDNCYNLRRFSANVYEQKIQKFSQLDIKQQEVAKKRLRQLHVSQWQEWSQQPNAKIALDMLYRESQNKKKYKSIREFIEEAAELVVTLKPCWLMSPQAVSEYIAPQVINFDVVIFDEASQIRTEDAVSSIMRSKQVIVVGDNHQMPPSSFFASITSDAEDEDNDEEERYESLLAECGFMREFTLKWHYRSKDESLIYFSNKKFYNSELITFPNPVKNDSRGVYFKYVEQAVYNRGGKKKQNIREAEEVGKLALLHIQQNQEQSLGIIAFSKDQAEAIQEQIDKLSDENPELAEFCRDESEKFFIKNLENVQGDERDVIILSFGYGKDNEGEFSHYFGPLNRVGGERRLNVAITRAKYKLILVASIRANDLQPEGKREGVRFFKEYLEYIDSKEQKLPENSSVQNLHSYSLLTEDIYDALQKQGYEVETSVGRSAYPIDLAVIKKQLTDKKYILGIEYDGLTYCRYPTARDRDRLRKKVLEDILNWQIHRVWSKEWFDNRDVEIERLVNRLKSVDI
;
A
#
# COMPACT_ATOMS: atom_id res chain seq x y z
N LEU A 1 -10.96 -47.83 -43.46
CA LEU A 1 -9.67 -48.52 -43.66
C LEU A 1 -9.17 -48.38 -45.09
N GLU A 2 -9.86 -48.90 -46.10
CA GLU A 2 -9.44 -48.81 -47.52
C GLU A 2 -9.09 -47.37 -47.98
N TYR A 3 -9.84 -46.35 -47.53
CA TYR A 3 -9.54 -44.94 -47.84
C TYR A 3 -8.26 -44.40 -47.20
N LEU A 4 -7.93 -44.84 -45.97
CA LEU A 4 -6.73 -44.41 -45.25
C LEU A 4 -5.48 -45.00 -45.92
N GLU A 5 -5.57 -46.27 -46.35
CA GLU A 5 -4.50 -46.97 -47.08
C GLU A 5 -4.19 -46.33 -48.44
N GLN A 6 -5.20 -45.77 -49.11
CA GLN A 6 -5.05 -45.13 -50.42
C GLN A 6 -4.53 -43.67 -50.35
N ASN A 7 -4.47 -43.04 -49.17
CA ASN A 7 -4.11 -41.62 -49.02
C ASN A 7 -3.01 -41.36 -47.94
N PRO A 8 -1.88 -42.10 -47.95
CA PRO A 8 -0.86 -41.97 -46.90
C PRO A 8 -0.21 -40.57 -46.87
N ASP A 9 -0.06 -39.93 -48.02
CA ASP A 9 0.54 -38.59 -48.13
C ASP A 9 -0.29 -37.50 -47.43
N ILE A 10 -1.61 -37.64 -47.40
CA ILE A 10 -2.50 -36.68 -46.72
C ILE A 10 -2.36 -36.84 -45.21
N LEU A 11 -2.35 -38.08 -44.71
CA LEU A 11 -2.17 -38.39 -43.30
C LEU A 11 -0.81 -37.89 -42.81
N ALA A 12 0.25 -38.15 -43.58
CA ALA A 12 1.61 -37.74 -43.25
C ALA A 12 1.83 -36.22 -43.24
N LYS A 13 0.95 -35.42 -43.87
CA LYS A 13 1.05 -33.94 -43.85
C LYS A 13 0.25 -33.30 -42.71
N GLN A 14 -0.60 -34.06 -42.02
CA GLN A 14 -1.44 -33.52 -40.96
C GLN A 14 -0.67 -33.51 -39.63
N HIS A 15 -0.39 -32.31 -39.11
CA HIS A 15 0.43 -32.10 -37.90
C HIS A 15 -0.17 -32.68 -36.60
N ILE A 16 -1.49 -32.71 -36.46
CA ILE A 16 -2.21 -33.34 -35.34
C ILE A 16 -2.09 -34.86 -35.38
N LEU A 17 -2.21 -35.47 -36.57
CA LEU A 17 -2.03 -36.92 -36.70
C LEU A 17 -0.57 -37.33 -36.43
N ARG A 18 0.41 -36.48 -36.79
CA ARG A 18 1.82 -36.63 -36.36
C ARG A 18 1.97 -36.53 -34.84
N GLY A 19 1.23 -35.61 -34.21
CA GLY A 19 1.17 -35.47 -32.76
C GLY A 19 0.69 -36.74 -32.05
N PHE A 20 -0.29 -37.46 -32.60
CA PHE A 20 -0.69 -38.80 -32.08
C PHE A 20 0.46 -39.82 -32.17
N ALA A 21 1.34 -39.69 -33.17
CA ALA A 21 2.58 -40.46 -33.28
C ALA A 21 3.74 -39.91 -32.43
N LYS A 22 3.46 -38.94 -31.52
CA LYS A 22 4.42 -38.26 -30.63
C LYS A 22 5.44 -37.35 -31.33
N ASP A 23 5.15 -36.92 -32.55
CA ASP A 23 5.89 -35.87 -33.24
C ASP A 23 5.16 -34.52 -33.10
N THR A 24 5.53 -33.75 -32.06
CA THR A 24 4.86 -32.49 -31.66
C THR A 24 5.58 -31.22 -32.13
N ALA A 25 6.74 -31.34 -32.77
CA ALA A 25 7.59 -30.19 -33.12
C ALA A 25 6.85 -29.19 -34.04
N ASP A 26 6.12 -29.71 -35.03
CA ASP A 26 5.32 -28.87 -35.95
C ASP A 26 4.17 -28.16 -35.21
N TYR A 27 3.58 -28.80 -34.20
CA TYR A 27 2.52 -28.18 -33.39
C TYR A 27 3.09 -27.02 -32.56
N GLU A 28 4.18 -27.25 -31.83
CA GLU A 28 4.80 -26.24 -30.95
C GLU A 28 5.24 -24.99 -31.72
N LEU A 29 5.74 -25.16 -32.95
CA LEU A 29 6.10 -24.05 -33.84
C LEU A 29 4.89 -23.28 -34.40
N SER A 30 3.70 -23.88 -34.39
CA SER A 30 2.47 -23.33 -34.96
C SER A 30 1.59 -22.59 -33.96
N VAL A 31 1.92 -22.62 -32.66
CA VAL A 31 1.11 -21.98 -31.61
C VAL A 31 1.25 -20.45 -31.71
N PRO A 32 0.16 -19.71 -32.02
CA PRO A 32 0.19 -18.25 -32.05
C PRO A 32 0.23 -17.68 -30.63
N GLU A 33 0.49 -16.37 -30.51
CA GLU A 33 0.33 -15.64 -29.24
C GLU A 33 -1.12 -15.76 -28.77
N ILE A 34 -1.33 -16.31 -27.57
CA ILE A 34 -2.66 -16.52 -27.00
C ILE A 34 -3.07 -15.28 -26.24
N LEU A 35 -4.27 -14.77 -26.55
CA LEU A 35 -4.86 -13.68 -25.81
C LEU A 35 -5.19 -14.12 -24.36
N GLU A 36 -4.65 -13.40 -23.38
CA GLU A 36 -4.99 -13.62 -21.97
C GLU A 36 -6.35 -13.01 -21.63
N ILE A 37 -6.98 -13.54 -20.58
CA ILE A 37 -8.39 -13.25 -20.23
C ILE A 37 -8.59 -11.77 -19.88
N ASP A 38 -7.61 -11.16 -19.20
CA ASP A 38 -7.58 -9.75 -18.79
C ASP A 38 -7.32 -8.78 -19.95
N GLU A 39 -6.86 -9.27 -21.10
CA GLU A 39 -6.64 -8.46 -22.31
C GLU A 39 -7.86 -8.46 -23.27
N LEU A 40 -8.86 -9.31 -23.03
CA LEU A 40 -10.00 -9.51 -23.94
C LEU A 40 -10.70 -8.19 -24.29
N ASP A 41 -11.05 -7.39 -23.28
CA ASP A 41 -11.76 -6.13 -23.50
C ASP A 41 -10.88 -5.04 -24.16
N LYS A 42 -9.55 -5.18 -24.10
CA LYS A 42 -8.58 -4.24 -24.68
C LYS A 42 -8.27 -4.54 -26.15
N ARG A 43 -8.21 -5.83 -26.52
CA ARG A 43 -7.76 -6.27 -27.85
C ARG A 43 -8.90 -6.73 -28.78
N VAL A 44 -10.06 -7.12 -28.25
CA VAL A 44 -11.18 -7.60 -29.07
C VAL A 44 -12.10 -6.44 -29.48
N ASP A 45 -11.99 -6.01 -30.74
CA ASP A 45 -12.88 -5.00 -31.32
C ASP A 45 -14.30 -5.56 -31.53
N PRO A 46 -15.34 -4.98 -30.88
CA PRO A 46 -16.74 -5.37 -31.07
C PRO A 46 -17.21 -5.41 -32.53
N LYS A 47 -16.61 -4.62 -33.42
CA LYS A 47 -16.92 -4.64 -34.86
C LYS A 47 -16.53 -5.94 -35.54
N THR A 48 -15.55 -6.66 -35.02
CA THR A 48 -15.05 -7.90 -35.62
C THR A 48 -15.70 -9.17 -35.05
N VAL A 49 -16.61 -9.00 -34.08
CA VAL A 49 -17.29 -10.09 -33.37
C VAL A 49 -18.59 -10.48 -34.08
N PHE A 50 -18.77 -11.79 -34.27
CA PHE A 50 -19.96 -12.44 -34.83
C PHE A 50 -20.62 -13.43 -33.85
N GLN A 51 -20.29 -13.35 -32.56
CA GLN A 51 -20.99 -14.10 -31.51
C GLN A 51 -22.49 -13.83 -31.49
N VAL A 52 -23.26 -14.91 -31.50
CA VAL A 52 -24.73 -14.86 -31.56
C VAL A 52 -25.40 -15.27 -30.25
N LEU A 53 -24.62 -15.83 -29.34
CA LEU A 53 -25.01 -16.17 -27.97
C LEU A 53 -24.07 -15.49 -26.98
N GLU A 54 -24.48 -15.45 -25.73
CA GLU A 54 -23.63 -14.97 -24.65
C GLU A 54 -22.33 -15.79 -24.54
N ALA A 55 -21.26 -15.15 -24.09
CA ALA A 55 -20.02 -15.82 -23.76
C ALA A 55 -19.39 -15.13 -22.55
N ASP A 56 -19.11 -15.91 -21.50
CA ASP A 56 -18.24 -15.45 -20.41
C ASP A 56 -16.78 -15.40 -20.86
N SER A 57 -15.91 -14.78 -20.06
CA SER A 57 -14.50 -14.59 -20.42
C SER A 57 -13.72 -15.90 -20.69
N SER A 58 -14.07 -17.02 -20.06
CA SER A 58 -13.44 -18.32 -20.34
C SER A 58 -13.86 -18.87 -21.70
N GLN A 59 -15.14 -18.72 -22.06
CA GLN A 59 -15.66 -19.07 -23.38
C GLN A 59 -15.12 -18.13 -24.46
N GLN A 60 -15.03 -16.82 -24.19
CA GLN A 60 -14.47 -15.82 -25.09
C GLN A 60 -13.03 -16.15 -25.47
N ARG A 61 -12.20 -16.52 -24.50
CA ARG A 61 -10.80 -16.90 -24.75
C ARG A 61 -10.70 -18.07 -25.73
N VAL A 62 -11.55 -19.08 -25.56
CA VAL A 62 -11.63 -20.25 -26.46
C VAL A 62 -12.05 -19.82 -27.88
N ILE A 63 -13.02 -18.91 -27.99
CA ILE A 63 -13.49 -18.38 -29.27
C ILE A 63 -12.38 -17.61 -30.00
N GLU A 64 -11.62 -16.76 -29.28
CA GLU A 64 -10.50 -16.01 -29.88
C GLU A 64 -9.36 -16.95 -30.32
N ALA A 65 -9.03 -17.98 -29.53
CA ALA A 65 -8.06 -19.01 -29.95
C ALA A 65 -8.51 -19.73 -31.25
N ALA A 66 -9.81 -20.02 -31.39
CA ALA A 66 -10.35 -20.61 -32.62
C ALA A 66 -10.20 -19.66 -33.82
N LYS A 67 -10.46 -18.36 -33.62
CA LYS A 67 -10.35 -17.31 -34.65
C LYS A 67 -8.93 -17.15 -35.20
N GLU A 68 -7.92 -17.34 -34.36
CA GLU A 68 -6.49 -17.27 -34.70
C GLU A 68 -5.95 -18.53 -35.40
N GLY A 69 -6.74 -19.62 -35.46
CA GLY A 69 -6.35 -20.83 -36.18
C GLY A 69 -5.59 -21.86 -35.35
N LEU A 70 -5.51 -21.70 -34.02
CA LEU A 70 -4.87 -22.64 -33.11
C LEU A 70 -5.66 -23.95 -33.02
N SER A 71 -4.99 -25.10 -33.11
CA SER A 71 -5.56 -26.39 -32.72
C SER A 71 -5.41 -26.60 -31.20
N PHE A 72 -6.47 -26.95 -30.50
CA PHE A 72 -6.48 -27.02 -29.03
C PHE A 72 -7.58 -27.94 -28.48
N THR A 73 -7.45 -28.29 -27.20
CA THR A 73 -8.48 -29.00 -26.43
C THR A 73 -9.26 -28.02 -25.54
N VAL A 74 -10.55 -28.27 -25.37
CA VAL A 74 -11.41 -27.55 -24.44
C VAL A 74 -11.95 -28.52 -23.40
N LYS A 75 -11.49 -28.36 -22.17
CA LYS A 75 -12.09 -28.98 -21.00
C LYS A 75 -13.38 -28.23 -20.67
N GLY A 76 -14.52 -28.87 -20.95
CA GLY A 76 -15.84 -28.34 -20.67
C GLY A 76 -16.56 -29.18 -19.61
N PRO A 77 -16.41 -28.87 -18.32
CA PRO A 77 -17.14 -29.52 -17.23
C PRO A 77 -18.68 -29.46 -17.42
N PRO A 78 -19.46 -30.26 -16.69
CA PRO A 78 -20.92 -30.23 -16.84
C PRO A 78 -21.47 -28.85 -16.47
N GLY A 79 -22.40 -28.34 -17.29
CA GLY A 79 -23.06 -27.06 -17.05
C GLY A 79 -22.26 -25.81 -17.39
N THR A 80 -21.11 -25.92 -18.09
CA THR A 80 -20.27 -24.75 -18.45
C THR A 80 -20.51 -24.15 -19.84
N GLY A 81 -21.58 -24.57 -20.53
CA GLY A 81 -21.96 -23.99 -21.82
C GLY A 81 -21.12 -24.44 -23.01
N LYS A 82 -20.69 -25.72 -23.06
CA LYS A 82 -19.96 -26.31 -24.20
C LYS A 82 -20.62 -26.04 -25.55
N SER A 83 -21.86 -26.47 -25.73
CA SER A 83 -22.59 -26.32 -27.00
C SER A 83 -22.84 -24.86 -27.38
N GLN A 84 -23.00 -23.97 -26.40
CA GLN A 84 -23.08 -22.52 -26.61
C GLN A 84 -21.75 -21.95 -27.12
N THR A 85 -20.63 -22.41 -26.56
CA THR A 85 -19.28 -22.04 -27.01
C THR A 85 -19.04 -22.53 -28.44
N ILE A 86 -19.41 -23.77 -28.76
CA ILE A 86 -19.30 -24.33 -30.11
C ILE A 86 -20.15 -23.53 -31.12
N ALA A 87 -21.39 -23.21 -30.78
CA ALA A 87 -22.25 -22.38 -31.64
C ALA A 87 -21.64 -21.00 -31.92
N ASN A 88 -21.05 -20.35 -30.91
CA ASN A 88 -20.33 -19.09 -31.09
C ASN A 88 -19.05 -19.24 -31.93
N ILE A 89 -18.28 -20.33 -31.76
CA ILE A 89 -17.12 -20.62 -32.62
C ILE A 89 -17.58 -20.79 -34.07
N ILE A 90 -18.66 -21.53 -34.33
CA ILE A 90 -19.24 -21.70 -35.67
C ILE A 90 -19.58 -20.34 -36.27
N ALA A 91 -20.32 -19.49 -35.54
CA ALA A 91 -20.72 -18.17 -36.00
C ALA A 91 -19.51 -17.27 -36.35
N GLU A 92 -18.47 -17.27 -35.52
CA GLU A 92 -17.23 -16.51 -35.74
C GLU A 92 -16.42 -17.01 -36.95
N LEU A 93 -16.27 -18.32 -37.09
CA LEU A 93 -15.54 -18.93 -38.21
C LEU A 93 -16.29 -18.71 -39.54
N VAL A 94 -17.61 -18.91 -39.56
CA VAL A 94 -18.44 -18.64 -40.75
C VAL A 94 -18.42 -17.15 -41.09
N GLY A 95 -18.42 -16.26 -40.10
CA GLY A 95 -18.23 -14.82 -40.27
C GLY A 95 -16.89 -14.47 -40.93
N LYS A 96 -15.83 -15.25 -40.65
CA LYS A 96 -14.53 -15.18 -41.33
C LYS A 96 -14.46 -15.98 -42.65
N LYS A 97 -15.62 -16.37 -43.22
CA LYS A 97 -15.75 -17.18 -44.45
C LYS A 97 -15.07 -18.57 -44.37
N LYS A 98 -14.87 -19.13 -43.17
CA LYS A 98 -14.28 -20.46 -42.98
C LYS A 98 -15.33 -21.57 -43.07
N LYS A 99 -14.91 -22.72 -43.58
CA LYS A 99 -15.71 -23.96 -43.67
C LYS A 99 -15.54 -24.77 -42.39
N VAL A 100 -16.64 -25.15 -41.74
CA VAL A 100 -16.61 -25.80 -40.42
C VAL A 100 -17.25 -27.19 -40.49
N LEU A 101 -16.58 -28.18 -39.93
CA LEU A 101 -17.13 -29.52 -39.68
C LEU A 101 -17.26 -29.72 -38.18
N VAL A 102 -18.44 -30.09 -37.70
CA VAL A 102 -18.69 -30.48 -36.31
C VAL A 102 -18.95 -31.98 -36.27
N VAL A 103 -18.24 -32.68 -35.40
CA VAL A 103 -18.29 -34.13 -35.29
C VAL A 103 -18.62 -34.53 -33.86
N ALA A 104 -19.62 -35.40 -33.68
CA ALA A 104 -19.91 -36.02 -32.39
C ALA A 104 -20.45 -37.43 -32.60
N GLU A 105 -20.17 -38.33 -31.64
CA GLU A 105 -20.62 -39.72 -31.72
C GLU A 105 -22.14 -39.85 -31.57
N LYS A 106 -22.73 -39.09 -30.64
CA LYS A 106 -24.17 -39.16 -30.33
C LYS A 106 -24.96 -38.07 -31.08
N PRO A 107 -26.09 -38.42 -31.73
CA PRO A 107 -26.97 -37.44 -32.40
C PRO A 107 -27.41 -36.28 -31.50
N ILE A 108 -27.75 -36.59 -30.23
CA ILE A 108 -28.19 -35.62 -29.23
C ILE A 108 -27.17 -34.49 -29.03
N ALA A 109 -25.87 -34.79 -29.08
CA ALA A 109 -24.83 -33.75 -28.92
C ALA A 109 -24.86 -32.74 -30.09
N LEU A 110 -25.10 -33.23 -31.31
CA LEU A 110 -25.23 -32.38 -32.50
C LEU A 110 -26.55 -31.60 -32.51
N GLU A 111 -27.64 -32.21 -32.05
CA GLU A 111 -28.95 -31.55 -31.92
C GLU A 111 -28.89 -30.34 -30.99
N VAL A 112 -28.23 -30.46 -29.83
CA VAL A 112 -28.09 -29.33 -28.89
C VAL A 112 -27.35 -28.15 -29.54
N VAL A 113 -26.35 -28.39 -30.39
CA VAL A 113 -25.67 -27.32 -31.14
C VAL A 113 -26.60 -26.73 -32.22
N CYS A 114 -27.32 -27.58 -32.96
CA CYS A 114 -28.29 -27.16 -33.97
C CYS A 114 -29.40 -26.29 -33.36
N ASP A 115 -29.93 -26.65 -32.19
CA ASP A 115 -30.97 -25.90 -31.49
C ASP A 115 -30.48 -24.50 -31.11
N ARG A 116 -29.25 -24.37 -30.63
CA ARG A 116 -28.64 -23.06 -30.31
C ARG A 116 -28.47 -22.17 -31.55
N LEU A 117 -28.10 -22.74 -32.69
CA LEU A 117 -28.02 -22.03 -33.96
C LEU A 117 -29.42 -21.66 -34.50
N LYS A 118 -30.39 -22.55 -34.33
CA LYS A 118 -31.80 -22.36 -34.70
C LYS A 118 -32.47 -21.25 -33.89
N GLU A 119 -32.30 -21.25 -32.56
CA GLU A 119 -32.70 -20.17 -31.66
C GLU A 119 -32.09 -18.80 -32.06
N SER A 120 -30.96 -18.83 -32.75
CA SER A 120 -30.27 -17.65 -33.30
C SER A 120 -30.69 -17.29 -34.73
N ASN A 121 -31.67 -17.98 -35.32
CA ASN A 121 -32.13 -17.86 -36.70
C ASN A 121 -31.02 -18.09 -37.75
N LEU A 122 -30.17 -19.10 -37.52
CA LEU A 122 -29.06 -19.47 -38.39
C LEU A 122 -29.23 -20.86 -39.04
N GLU A 123 -30.46 -21.36 -39.18
CA GLU A 123 -30.72 -22.66 -39.83
C GLU A 123 -30.17 -22.73 -41.27
N ALA A 124 -30.09 -21.57 -41.93
CA ALA A 124 -29.55 -21.45 -43.28
C ALA A 124 -28.06 -21.83 -43.35
N ILE A 125 -27.24 -21.63 -42.31
CA ILE A 125 -25.77 -21.79 -42.40
C ILE A 125 -25.29 -23.22 -42.18
N TYR A 126 -26.12 -24.11 -41.60
CA TYR A 126 -25.69 -25.45 -41.23
C TYR A 126 -26.47 -26.57 -41.92
N LEU A 127 -25.83 -27.73 -42.01
CA LEU A 127 -26.38 -28.98 -42.53
C LEU A 127 -26.22 -30.08 -41.48
N ASN A 128 -27.33 -30.56 -40.93
CA ASN A 128 -27.34 -31.58 -39.88
C ASN A 128 -27.56 -32.97 -40.50
N PHE A 129 -26.52 -33.81 -40.51
CA PHE A 129 -26.62 -35.21 -40.96
C PHE A 129 -27.00 -36.19 -39.85
N ALA A 130 -27.14 -35.72 -38.60
CA ALA A 130 -27.73 -36.52 -37.52
C ALA A 130 -29.25 -36.66 -37.70
N ASP A 131 -29.87 -35.72 -38.39
CA ASP A 131 -31.29 -35.80 -38.77
C ASP A 131 -31.46 -36.78 -39.93
N ASN A 132 -32.10 -37.92 -39.65
CA ASN A 132 -32.38 -38.98 -40.61
C ASN A 132 -33.19 -38.48 -41.84
N ASP A 133 -34.03 -37.46 -41.67
CA ASP A 133 -34.76 -36.89 -42.79
C ASP A 133 -33.83 -36.11 -43.73
N VAL A 134 -32.87 -35.36 -43.18
CA VAL A 134 -31.86 -34.61 -43.96
C VAL A 134 -30.84 -35.54 -44.60
N ALA A 135 -30.42 -36.59 -43.89
CA ALA A 135 -29.53 -37.64 -44.39
C ALA A 135 -30.21 -38.59 -45.41
N SER A 136 -31.47 -38.34 -45.77
CA SER A 136 -32.15 -39.08 -46.84
C SER A 136 -31.81 -38.52 -48.23
N LYS A 137 -31.52 -39.42 -49.18
CA LYS A 137 -31.31 -39.08 -50.61
C LYS A 137 -32.45 -38.25 -51.21
N LYS A 138 -33.67 -38.41 -50.69
CA LYS A 138 -34.90 -37.74 -51.14
C LYS A 138 -34.98 -36.27 -50.73
N ASN A 139 -34.51 -35.93 -49.52
CA ASN A 139 -34.71 -34.60 -48.95
C ASN A 139 -33.45 -33.74 -48.98
N PHE A 140 -32.26 -34.33 -49.08
CA PHE A 140 -30.98 -33.61 -49.15
C PHE A 140 -30.99 -32.43 -50.14
N ALA A 141 -31.30 -32.69 -51.41
CA ALA A 141 -31.38 -31.66 -52.44
C ALA A 141 -32.52 -30.64 -52.19
N LYS A 142 -33.59 -31.03 -51.49
CA LYS A 142 -34.69 -30.11 -51.15
C LYS A 142 -34.28 -29.12 -50.06
N VAL A 143 -33.55 -29.57 -49.04
CA VAL A 143 -33.04 -28.71 -47.96
C VAL A 143 -32.13 -27.63 -48.53
N LEU A 144 -31.23 -28.01 -49.46
CA LEU A 144 -30.37 -27.06 -50.17
C LEU A 144 -31.19 -26.09 -51.04
N GLN A 145 -32.21 -26.58 -51.73
CA GLN A 145 -33.09 -25.74 -52.55
C GLN A 145 -33.94 -24.76 -51.72
N ILE A 146 -34.34 -25.13 -50.51
CA ILE A 146 -35.02 -24.24 -49.55
C ILE A 146 -34.06 -23.14 -49.10
N THR A 147 -32.86 -23.52 -48.67
CA THR A 147 -31.80 -22.58 -48.22
C THR A 147 -31.48 -21.57 -49.32
N ARG A 148 -31.32 -22.04 -50.57
CA ARG A 148 -31.13 -21.17 -51.73
C ARG A 148 -32.22 -20.10 -51.87
N ARG A 149 -33.51 -20.49 -51.80
CA ARG A 149 -34.64 -19.56 -51.94
C ARG A 149 -34.66 -18.54 -50.82
N GLU A 150 -34.34 -18.97 -49.61
CA GLU A 150 -34.24 -18.09 -48.44
C GLU A 150 -33.16 -17.03 -48.64
N LEU A 151 -31.98 -17.41 -49.14
CA LEU A 151 -30.88 -16.47 -49.42
C LEU A 151 -31.20 -15.51 -50.57
N GLU A 152 -31.94 -15.95 -51.59
CA GLU A 152 -32.37 -15.09 -52.72
C GLU A 152 -33.40 -14.03 -52.29
N GLN A 153 -34.20 -14.28 -51.25
CA GLN A 153 -35.29 -13.41 -50.79
C GLN A 153 -34.91 -12.50 -49.61
N ARG A 154 -33.78 -12.77 -48.95
CA ARG A 154 -33.40 -12.09 -47.71
C ARG A 154 -32.86 -10.69 -47.97
N LEU A 155 -33.46 -9.70 -47.30
CA LEU A 155 -33.01 -8.31 -47.25
C LEU A 155 -32.78 -7.95 -45.78
N GLU A 156 -31.57 -7.54 -45.43
CA GLU A 156 -31.22 -7.08 -44.08
C GLU A 156 -30.58 -5.69 -44.13
N GLU A 157 -31.00 -4.83 -43.22
CA GLU A 157 -30.47 -3.47 -43.06
C GLU A 157 -29.11 -3.50 -42.35
N GLN A 158 -28.19 -2.64 -42.80
CA GLN A 158 -26.90 -2.46 -42.13
C GLN A 158 -27.07 -1.54 -40.91
N GLU A 159 -26.54 -1.96 -39.77
CA GLU A 159 -26.50 -1.15 -38.56
C GLU A 159 -25.40 -0.09 -38.62
N SER A 160 -25.60 1.03 -37.93
CA SER A 160 -24.68 2.18 -37.92
C SER A 160 -23.36 1.87 -37.22
N GLU A 161 -22.24 2.37 -37.76
CA GLU A 161 -20.92 2.27 -37.12
C GLU A 161 -20.86 2.93 -35.72
N SER A 162 -21.73 3.91 -35.45
CA SER A 162 -21.77 4.61 -34.16
C SER A 162 -22.08 3.68 -32.98
N PHE A 163 -22.86 2.62 -33.22
CA PHE A 163 -23.23 1.62 -32.20
C PHE A 163 -21.99 0.96 -31.57
N PHE A 164 -21.03 0.54 -32.40
CA PHE A 164 -19.84 -0.16 -31.91
C PHE A 164 -18.88 0.76 -31.16
N TYR A 165 -18.79 2.03 -31.58
CA TYR A 165 -18.02 3.04 -30.87
C TYR A 165 -18.59 3.25 -29.45
N GLU A 166 -19.92 3.44 -29.33
CA GLU A 166 -20.57 3.60 -28.03
C GLU A 166 -20.39 2.38 -27.12
N LEU A 167 -20.45 1.17 -27.66
CA LEU A 167 -20.22 -0.07 -26.91
C LEU A 167 -18.77 -0.15 -26.39
N SER A 168 -17.80 0.15 -27.26
CA SER A 168 -16.37 0.15 -26.90
C SER A 168 -16.05 1.19 -25.83
N GLU A 169 -16.56 2.42 -25.98
CA GLU A 169 -16.37 3.51 -25.01
C GLU A 169 -16.98 3.17 -23.65
N CYS A 170 -18.21 2.61 -23.63
CA CYS A 170 -18.83 2.19 -22.38
C CYS A 170 -18.01 1.08 -21.71
N ARG A 171 -17.58 0.06 -22.47
CA ARG A 171 -16.75 -1.05 -21.97
C ARG A 171 -15.44 -0.53 -21.36
N GLN A 172 -14.73 0.34 -22.08
CA GLN A 172 -13.48 0.94 -21.62
C GLN A 172 -13.70 1.74 -20.33
N SER A 173 -14.71 2.63 -20.29
CA SER A 173 -15.00 3.42 -19.09
C SER A 173 -15.33 2.58 -17.86
N LEU A 174 -15.99 1.41 -18.03
CA LEU A 174 -16.26 0.50 -16.92
C LEU A 174 -14.98 -0.16 -16.40
N ASN A 175 -14.10 -0.61 -17.30
CA ASN A 175 -12.83 -1.25 -16.93
C ASN A 175 -11.86 -0.27 -16.29
N GLU A 176 -11.73 0.95 -16.81
CA GLU A 176 -10.84 1.96 -16.22
C GLU A 176 -11.21 2.28 -14.77
N HIS A 177 -12.49 2.24 -14.40
CA HIS A 177 -12.91 2.42 -13.01
C HIS A 177 -12.44 1.27 -12.11
N ALA A 178 -12.66 0.02 -12.52
CA ALA A 178 -12.20 -1.16 -11.79
C ALA A 178 -10.66 -1.19 -11.69
N GLU A 179 -9.95 -0.85 -12.76
CA GLU A 179 -8.49 -0.73 -12.77
C GLU A 179 -8.02 0.36 -11.81
N SER A 180 -8.67 1.53 -11.79
CA SER A 180 -8.31 2.64 -10.90
C SER A 180 -8.49 2.29 -9.41
N LEU A 181 -9.49 1.47 -9.07
CA LEU A 181 -9.73 1.02 -7.70
C LEU A 181 -8.68 0.01 -7.21
N ASN A 182 -8.23 -0.92 -8.08
CA ASN A 182 -7.18 -1.90 -7.74
C ASN A 182 -5.77 -1.40 -7.95
N HIS A 183 -5.59 -0.25 -8.60
CA HIS A 183 -4.27 0.29 -8.83
C HIS A 183 -3.58 0.48 -7.49
N LYS A 184 -2.44 -0.18 -7.32
CA LYS A 184 -1.60 -0.02 -6.14
C LYS A 184 -0.75 1.21 -6.33
N TRP A 185 -0.95 2.19 -5.45
CA TRP A 185 -0.25 3.46 -5.53
C TRP A 185 1.07 3.37 -4.75
N GLU A 186 2.17 3.60 -5.45
CA GLU A 186 3.49 3.73 -4.85
C GLU A 186 3.63 5.09 -4.13
N PRO A 187 4.42 5.17 -3.05
CA PRO A 187 5.33 4.16 -2.50
C PRO A 187 4.73 3.31 -1.35
N LEU A 188 3.40 3.31 -1.15
CA LEU A 188 2.76 2.54 -0.08
C LEU A 188 2.32 1.13 -0.50
N ASP A 189 2.30 0.83 -1.79
CA ASP A 189 1.75 -0.39 -2.37
C ASP A 189 0.31 -0.68 -1.89
N LYS A 190 -0.49 0.37 -1.65
CA LYS A 190 -1.89 0.30 -1.21
C LYS A 190 -2.84 0.72 -2.32
N THR A 191 -4.00 0.07 -2.37
CA THR A 191 -5.11 0.45 -3.26
C THR A 191 -5.94 1.57 -2.63
N VAL A 192 -6.79 2.22 -3.42
CA VAL A 192 -7.71 3.25 -2.89
C VAL A 192 -8.73 2.65 -1.91
N LEU A 193 -9.15 1.40 -2.17
CA LEU A 193 -10.03 0.65 -1.27
C LEU A 193 -9.39 0.44 0.11
N ASP A 194 -8.10 0.16 0.16
CA ASP A 194 -7.37 0.03 1.43
C ASP A 194 -7.38 1.35 2.21
N ILE A 195 -7.17 2.47 1.52
CA ILE A 195 -7.15 3.80 2.14
C ILE A 195 -8.53 4.17 2.70
N TYR A 196 -9.61 3.94 1.94
CA TYR A 196 -10.97 4.14 2.43
C TYR A 196 -11.22 3.34 3.70
N GLY A 197 -10.83 2.07 3.69
CA GLY A 197 -10.95 1.17 4.84
C GLY A 197 -10.23 1.69 6.09
N GLU A 198 -8.97 2.13 5.96
CA GLU A 198 -8.18 2.68 7.07
C GLU A 198 -8.81 3.97 7.63
N ILE A 199 -9.24 4.89 6.77
CA ILE A 199 -9.86 6.15 7.21
C ILE A 199 -11.20 5.88 7.91
N LEU A 200 -12.04 5.00 7.35
CA LEU A 200 -13.33 4.61 7.96
C LEU A 200 -13.13 3.93 9.31
N LYS A 201 -12.10 3.07 9.45
CA LYS A 201 -11.72 2.48 10.74
C LYS A 201 -11.43 3.56 11.79
N PHE A 202 -10.62 4.57 11.46
CA PHE A 202 -10.35 5.67 12.38
C PHE A 202 -11.61 6.49 12.71
N GLN A 203 -12.56 6.63 11.77
CA GLN A 203 -13.84 7.28 12.04
C GLN A 203 -14.72 6.44 13.00
N ARG A 204 -14.78 5.10 12.83
CA ARG A 204 -15.51 4.20 13.74
C ARG A 204 -14.98 4.28 15.17
N GLU A 205 -13.67 4.38 15.32
CA GLU A 205 -12.98 4.54 16.61
C GLU A 205 -13.05 5.97 17.16
N GLN A 206 -13.76 6.87 16.48
CA GLN A 206 -13.97 8.27 16.87
C GLN A 206 -12.67 9.06 17.05
N ILE A 207 -11.64 8.72 16.27
CA ILE A 207 -10.37 9.46 16.28
C ILE A 207 -10.60 10.88 15.74
N PRO A 208 -10.22 11.94 16.49
CA PRO A 208 -10.37 13.33 16.05
C PRO A 208 -9.68 13.61 14.70
N THR A 209 -10.13 14.62 13.99
CA THR A 209 -9.48 15.09 12.76
C THR A 209 -8.70 16.36 13.06
N LEU A 210 -7.42 16.37 12.70
CA LEU A 210 -6.59 17.57 12.69
C LEU A 210 -6.27 17.91 11.23
N ASN A 211 -6.57 19.12 10.79
CA ASN A 211 -6.36 19.53 9.40
C ASN A 211 -4.92 20.01 9.20
N PHE A 212 -4.16 19.29 8.38
CA PHE A 212 -2.81 19.67 7.96
C PHE A 212 -2.54 19.16 6.55
N THR A 213 -1.60 19.81 5.87
CA THR A 213 -1.17 19.41 4.52
C THR A 213 0.26 18.92 4.57
N LEU A 214 0.49 17.70 4.08
CA LEU A 214 1.84 17.13 3.95
C LEU A 214 2.45 17.50 2.60
N GLY A 215 3.65 18.08 2.64
CA GLY A 215 4.46 18.29 1.44
C GLY A 215 5.05 16.98 0.91
N ASN A 216 5.20 16.86 -0.41
CA ASN A 216 5.83 15.72 -1.09
C ASN A 216 5.25 14.35 -0.69
N ILE A 217 3.92 14.25 -0.57
CA ILE A 217 3.24 13.01 -0.16
C ILE A 217 3.57 11.81 -1.07
N ASN A 218 3.89 12.07 -2.34
CA ASN A 218 4.34 11.06 -3.30
C ASN A 218 5.69 10.40 -2.95
N ASN A 219 6.44 10.91 -1.98
CA ASN A 219 7.71 10.33 -1.52
C ASN A 219 7.57 9.58 -0.19
N TRP A 220 6.37 9.47 0.39
CA TRP A 220 6.16 8.89 1.72
C TRP A 220 5.99 7.37 1.69
N SER A 221 7.06 6.65 1.98
CA SER A 221 7.06 5.19 2.16
C SER A 221 6.41 4.74 3.48
N THR A 222 6.06 3.46 3.55
CA THR A 222 5.58 2.78 4.78
C THR A 222 6.56 2.95 5.95
N LEU A 223 7.87 2.93 5.68
CA LEU A 223 8.91 3.16 6.68
C LEU A 223 8.90 4.59 7.23
N GLN A 224 8.67 5.60 6.39
CA GLN A 224 8.57 7.00 6.84
C GLN A 224 7.34 7.21 7.70
N LEU A 225 6.19 6.62 7.32
CA LEU A 225 4.98 6.64 8.15
C LEU A 225 5.25 6.01 9.53
N SER A 226 5.89 4.84 9.57
CA SER A 226 6.25 4.17 10.84
C SER A 226 7.16 5.06 11.69
N ARG A 227 8.24 5.61 11.11
CA ARG A 227 9.16 6.49 11.82
C ARG A 227 8.49 7.74 12.37
N ALA A 228 7.58 8.35 11.60
CA ALA A 228 6.83 9.51 12.06
C ALA A 228 5.96 9.16 13.29
N LYS A 229 5.31 7.99 13.28
CA LYS A 229 4.55 7.48 14.43
C LYS A 229 5.45 7.25 15.65
N ASP A 230 6.58 6.56 15.47
CA ASP A 230 7.54 6.29 16.56
C ASP A 230 8.06 7.58 17.20
N TYR A 231 8.40 8.60 16.39
CA TYR A 231 8.88 9.88 16.89
C TYR A 231 7.79 10.68 17.63
N LEU A 232 6.53 10.61 17.15
CA LEU A 232 5.39 11.22 17.84
C LEU A 232 5.10 10.54 19.18
N GLU A 233 5.24 9.22 19.27
CA GLU A 233 5.13 8.48 20.52
C GLU A 233 6.27 8.83 21.48
N GLN A 234 7.50 8.98 20.98
CA GLN A 234 8.64 9.49 21.77
C GLN A 234 8.39 10.91 22.30
N LEU A 235 7.69 11.76 21.55
CA LEU A 235 7.39 13.13 21.98
C LEU A 235 6.41 13.16 23.17
N ASN A 236 5.58 12.12 23.33
CA ASN A 236 4.67 11.95 24.47
C ASN A 236 5.42 11.56 25.78
N HIS A 237 6.70 11.16 25.73
CA HIS A 237 7.36 10.67 26.93
C HIS A 237 7.84 11.79 27.88
N GLY A 238 7.31 11.76 29.11
CA GLY A 238 7.85 12.48 30.26
C GLY A 238 7.89 14.00 30.08
N LYS A 239 9.10 14.57 30.16
CA LYS A 239 9.31 16.03 30.12
C LYS A 239 9.19 16.62 28.71
N PHE A 240 9.27 15.80 27.65
CA PHE A 240 9.19 16.30 26.26
C PHE A 240 7.82 16.87 25.95
N LEU A 241 6.77 16.23 26.47
CA LEU A 241 5.40 16.74 26.37
C LEU A 241 5.29 18.13 27.00
N LEU A 242 5.84 18.31 28.20
CA LEU A 242 5.81 19.59 28.92
C LEU A 242 6.58 20.68 28.15
N PHE A 243 7.73 20.36 27.55
CA PHE A 243 8.46 21.29 26.69
C PHE A 243 7.68 21.64 25.42
N PHE A 244 7.04 20.65 24.78
CA PHE A 244 6.25 20.85 23.57
C PHE A 244 5.04 21.76 23.81
N ARG A 245 4.33 21.55 24.94
CA ARG A 245 3.19 22.37 25.39
C ARG A 245 3.57 23.72 25.99
N LYS A 246 4.87 24.02 26.08
CA LYS A 246 5.41 25.24 26.73
C LYS A 246 5.06 25.36 28.22
N GLU A 247 4.75 24.23 28.87
CA GLU A 247 4.46 24.14 30.32
C GLU A 247 5.74 24.04 31.15
N LEU A 248 6.80 23.46 30.56
CA LEU A 248 8.14 23.42 31.12
C LEU A 248 9.08 24.22 30.21
N THR A 249 9.96 25.00 30.82
CA THR A 249 11.06 25.68 30.13
C THR A 249 12.34 25.45 30.91
N THR A 250 13.48 25.60 30.26
CA THR A 250 14.78 25.61 30.93
C THR A 250 15.58 26.82 30.49
N LEU A 251 16.39 27.35 31.41
CA LEU A 251 17.34 28.41 31.16
C LEU A 251 18.31 28.05 30.02
N TRP A 252 18.70 26.78 29.93
CA TRP A 252 19.60 26.26 28.91
C TRP A 252 19.00 26.28 27.50
N ALA A 253 17.70 26.51 27.34
CA ALA A 253 17.07 26.67 26.02
C ALA A 253 17.62 27.88 25.23
N LYS A 254 18.22 28.84 25.93
CA LYS A 254 18.91 30.01 25.33
C LYS A 254 20.39 29.74 25.00
N SER A 255 20.91 28.55 25.30
CA SER A 255 22.28 28.16 24.94
C SER A 255 22.40 27.82 23.46
N GLN A 256 23.57 28.04 22.86
CA GLN A 256 23.86 27.68 21.47
C GLN A 256 24.48 26.28 21.29
N GLN A 257 24.70 25.53 22.37
CA GLN A 257 25.33 24.22 22.26
C GLN A 257 24.38 23.16 21.65
N PRO A 258 24.83 22.38 20.64
CA PRO A 258 24.01 21.39 19.96
C PRO A 258 23.90 20.05 20.72
N SER A 259 24.79 19.80 21.69
CA SER A 259 24.89 18.54 22.43
C SER A 259 25.50 18.75 23.82
N LEU A 260 25.17 17.86 24.76
CA LEU A 260 25.76 17.81 26.10
C LEU A 260 26.47 16.46 26.27
N ASP A 261 27.72 16.37 25.83
CA ASP A 261 28.55 15.19 26.09
C ASP A 261 29.14 15.24 27.51
N PHE A 262 29.80 14.16 27.92
CA PHE A 262 30.40 14.06 29.25
C PHE A 262 31.39 15.21 29.52
N GLN A 263 32.25 15.52 28.53
CA GLN A 263 33.25 16.58 28.65
C GLN A 263 32.59 17.96 28.80
N THR A 264 31.60 18.27 27.96
CA THR A 264 30.86 19.53 27.99
C THR A 264 30.10 19.69 29.29
N ARG A 265 29.53 18.60 29.82
CA ARG A 265 28.85 18.60 31.12
C ARG A 265 29.83 18.84 32.27
N GLU A 266 31.01 18.24 32.21
CA GLU A 266 32.08 18.47 33.18
C GLU A 266 32.59 19.92 33.09
N ASP A 267 32.82 20.43 31.88
CA ASP A 267 33.23 21.81 31.61
C ASP A 267 32.20 22.81 32.13
N ILE A 268 30.89 22.55 31.96
CA ILE A 268 29.80 23.37 32.51
C ILE A 268 29.83 23.37 34.03
N ASN A 269 29.90 22.20 34.65
CA ASN A 269 29.95 22.08 36.11
C ASN A 269 31.18 22.78 36.68
N ASN A 270 32.35 22.60 36.05
CA ASN A 270 33.59 23.24 36.45
C ASN A 270 33.51 24.75 36.29
N GLY A 271 33.02 25.25 35.16
CA GLY A 271 32.85 26.68 34.91
C GLY A 271 31.90 27.35 35.93
N ILE A 272 30.76 26.72 36.22
CA ILE A 272 29.82 27.19 37.25
C ILE A 272 30.47 27.20 38.63
N ASN A 273 31.17 26.11 39.01
CA ASN A 273 31.82 26.00 40.31
C ASN A 273 32.94 27.02 40.48
N THR A 274 33.79 27.21 39.46
CA THR A 274 34.86 28.21 39.44
C THR A 274 34.31 29.62 39.62
N LEU A 275 33.24 29.97 38.91
CA LEU A 275 32.63 31.29 39.02
C LEU A 275 31.95 31.51 40.38
N LEU A 276 31.22 30.51 40.90
CA LEU A 276 30.65 30.56 42.25
C LEU A 276 31.75 30.69 43.32
N GLN A 277 32.87 29.98 43.18
CA GLN A 277 34.01 30.08 44.08
C GLN A 277 34.64 31.48 44.02
N GLY A 278 34.84 32.02 42.82
CA GLY A 278 35.32 33.39 42.61
C GLY A 278 34.42 34.43 43.28
N ILE A 279 33.11 34.37 43.03
CA ILE A 279 32.12 35.28 43.62
C ILE A 279 32.12 35.21 45.15
N ARG A 280 32.08 34.00 45.73
CA ARG A 280 32.08 33.81 47.19
C ARG A 280 33.38 34.30 47.82
N SER A 281 34.51 34.06 47.17
CA SER A 281 35.83 34.53 47.62
C SER A 281 35.91 36.05 47.57
N ALA A 282 35.41 36.68 46.50
CA ALA A 282 35.37 38.13 46.37
C ALA A 282 34.44 38.79 47.40
N LYS A 283 33.25 38.23 47.65
CA LYS A 283 32.33 38.71 48.71
C LYS A 283 32.99 38.61 50.09
N LYS A 284 33.67 37.51 50.38
CA LYS A 284 34.37 37.30 51.66
C LYS A 284 35.54 38.27 51.83
N ALA A 285 36.45 38.31 50.86
CA ALA A 285 37.62 39.20 50.91
C ALA A 285 37.22 40.68 50.90
N GLY A 286 36.24 41.05 50.07
CA GLY A 286 35.69 42.40 49.99
C GLY A 286 35.00 42.86 51.28
N ASN A 287 34.30 41.96 51.99
CA ASN A 287 33.71 42.27 53.30
C ASN A 287 34.77 42.49 54.38
N GLU A 288 35.77 41.62 54.46
CA GLU A 288 36.87 41.76 55.43
C GLU A 288 37.73 43.01 55.15
N LEU A 289 38.00 43.32 53.88
CA LEU A 289 38.66 44.57 53.48
C LEU A 289 37.79 45.80 53.73
N GLY A 290 36.48 45.72 53.48
CA GLY A 290 35.52 46.79 53.75
C GLY A 290 35.48 47.16 55.24
N LYS A 291 35.53 46.17 56.14
CA LYS A 291 35.68 46.40 57.59
C LYS A 291 37.03 47.03 57.95
N LEU A 292 38.11 46.58 57.32
CA LEU A 292 39.48 47.03 57.63
C LEU A 292 39.77 48.45 57.15
N LEU A 293 39.17 48.86 56.03
CA LEU A 293 39.37 50.18 55.40
C LEU A 293 38.18 51.13 55.58
N ASN A 294 37.11 50.69 56.27
CA ASN A 294 35.85 51.39 56.44
C ASN A 294 35.23 51.87 55.09
N LEU A 295 35.25 50.97 54.11
CA LEU A 295 34.72 51.21 52.76
C LEU A 295 33.48 50.36 52.50
N LYS A 296 32.61 50.84 51.61
CA LYS A 296 31.47 50.07 51.14
C LYS A 296 31.99 48.81 50.42
N THR A 297 31.45 47.65 50.79
CA THR A 297 31.83 46.37 50.19
C THR A 297 31.43 46.33 48.71
N PRO A 298 32.33 45.93 47.80
CA PRO A 298 32.02 45.87 46.38
C PRO A 298 31.01 44.76 46.10
N SER A 299 30.03 45.08 45.24
CA SER A 299 28.88 44.25 44.88
C SER A 299 28.82 43.92 43.39
N THR A 300 29.70 44.49 42.58
CA THR A 300 29.85 44.23 41.13
C THR A 300 31.31 44.00 40.76
N LEU A 301 31.60 43.44 39.57
CA LEU A 301 33.00 43.24 39.13
C LEU A 301 33.74 44.57 38.94
N THR A 302 33.06 45.60 38.43
CA THR A 302 33.64 46.95 38.27
C THR A 302 33.95 47.56 39.63
N GLU A 303 33.06 47.37 40.61
CA GLU A 303 33.34 47.77 41.99
C GLU A 303 34.51 46.97 42.56
N ILE A 304 34.61 45.65 42.32
CA ILE A 304 35.76 44.84 42.76
C ILE A 304 37.05 45.34 42.12
N ALA A 305 37.08 45.62 40.81
CA ALA A 305 38.29 46.09 40.12
C ALA A 305 38.74 47.46 40.65
N ASN A 306 37.80 48.40 40.85
CA ASN A 306 38.09 49.70 41.46
C ASN A 306 38.53 49.56 42.92
N PHE A 307 37.91 48.66 43.67
CA PHE A 307 38.27 48.34 45.04
C PHE A 307 39.67 47.72 45.10
N ASN A 308 39.99 46.78 44.21
CA ASN A 308 41.30 46.15 44.10
C ASN A 308 42.39 47.17 43.73
N ALA A 309 42.13 48.04 42.76
CA ALA A 309 43.05 49.13 42.38
C ALA A 309 43.31 50.11 43.54
N SER A 310 42.27 50.50 44.28
CA SER A 310 42.43 51.39 45.43
C SER A 310 43.18 50.73 46.60
N VAL A 311 42.93 49.45 46.89
CA VAL A 311 43.64 48.68 47.93
C VAL A 311 45.10 48.43 47.52
N ALA A 312 45.37 48.14 46.24
CA ALA A 312 46.73 48.00 45.70
C ALA A 312 47.51 49.31 45.79
N HIS A 313 46.87 50.45 45.50
CA HIS A 313 47.46 51.78 45.67
C HIS A 313 47.83 52.08 47.13
N ILE A 314 46.97 51.68 48.08
CA ILE A 314 47.25 51.75 49.53
C ILE A 314 48.43 50.85 49.91
N ALA A 315 48.51 49.64 49.35
CA ALA A 315 49.61 48.71 49.62
C ALA A 315 50.96 49.23 49.10
N ALA A 316 50.96 50.04 48.03
CA ALA A 316 52.13 50.63 47.40
C ALA A 316 52.59 51.97 48.00
N VAL A 317 52.30 52.23 49.29
CA VAL A 317 52.59 53.52 49.92
C VAL A 317 54.10 53.87 49.94
N PRO A 318 54.52 55.05 49.42
CA PRO A 318 55.88 55.55 49.53
C PRO A 318 56.19 56.11 50.93
N LEU A 319 57.41 56.59 51.16
CA LEU A 319 57.82 57.08 52.47
C LEU A 319 57.11 58.40 52.82
N LEU A 320 56.08 58.34 53.67
CA LEU A 320 55.16 59.45 53.93
C LEU A 320 55.47 60.16 55.25
N PRO A 321 55.76 61.48 55.26
CA PRO A 321 56.01 62.23 56.48
C PRO A 321 54.79 62.32 57.41
N GLN A 322 55.03 62.30 58.72
CA GLN A 322 53.96 62.51 59.71
C GLN A 322 53.35 63.91 59.56
N GLY A 323 52.01 63.99 59.48
CA GLY A 323 51.26 65.24 59.43
C GLY A 323 50.97 65.80 58.03
N TRP A 324 51.39 65.15 56.95
CA TRP A 324 51.02 65.54 55.57
C TRP A 324 49.54 65.31 55.25
N GLN A 325 48.86 64.49 56.03
CA GLN A 325 47.49 64.04 55.79
C GLN A 325 46.43 65.12 56.05
N ASP A 326 46.78 66.12 56.87
CA ASP A 326 45.90 67.21 57.32
C ASP A 326 46.29 68.57 56.70
N LYS A 327 47.35 68.60 55.88
CA LYS A 327 47.80 69.81 55.18
C LYS A 327 47.16 69.87 53.79
N ASP A 328 46.80 71.07 53.36
CA ASP A 328 46.25 71.31 52.02
C ASP A 328 47.30 70.92 50.94
N LEU A 329 46.89 70.03 50.04
CA LEU A 329 47.75 69.51 48.99
C LEU A 329 48.24 70.63 48.05
N GLN A 330 47.44 71.67 47.83
CA GLN A 330 47.84 72.84 47.04
C GLN A 330 48.96 73.63 47.73
N VAL A 331 48.92 73.72 49.07
CA VAL A 331 49.96 74.39 49.85
C VAL A 331 51.26 73.60 49.81
N LEU A 332 51.20 72.27 49.87
CA LEU A 332 52.39 71.42 49.74
C LEU A 332 53.01 71.55 48.33
N TRP A 333 52.22 71.50 47.26
CA TRP A 333 52.72 71.73 45.90
C TRP A 333 53.31 73.13 45.71
N GLN A 334 52.70 74.18 46.27
CA GLN A 334 53.26 75.54 46.23
C GLN A 334 54.62 75.64 46.91
N LEU A 335 54.77 75.00 48.08
CA LEU A 335 56.05 74.96 48.79
C LEU A 335 57.11 74.15 48.02
N PHE A 336 56.70 73.10 47.31
CA PHE A 336 57.59 72.32 46.44
C PHE A 336 58.09 73.14 45.25
N PHE A 337 57.19 73.85 44.54
CA PHE A 337 57.59 74.73 43.44
C PHE A 337 58.45 75.91 43.91
N GLN A 338 58.21 76.42 45.12
CA GLN A 338 59.07 77.44 45.72
C GLN A 338 60.50 76.90 45.94
N LEU A 339 60.63 75.68 46.45
CA LEU A 339 61.91 75.00 46.64
C LEU A 339 62.64 74.74 45.31
N GLU A 340 61.92 74.29 44.28
CA GLU A 340 62.48 74.09 42.93
C GLU A 340 63.02 75.38 42.33
N ASN A 341 62.22 76.46 42.36
CA ASN A 341 62.63 77.76 41.84
C ASN A 341 63.88 78.32 42.55
N ASP A 342 63.95 78.17 43.88
CA ASP A 342 65.09 78.64 44.67
C ASP A 342 66.36 77.81 44.39
N LEU A 343 66.22 76.50 44.14
CA LEU A 343 67.32 75.62 43.73
C LEU A 343 67.79 75.92 42.28
N GLU A 344 66.85 76.17 41.37
CA GLU A 344 67.16 76.50 39.96
C GLU A 344 67.90 77.84 39.85
N ALA A 345 67.49 78.84 40.63
CA ALA A 345 68.16 80.14 40.72
C ALA A 345 69.62 80.04 41.23
N ILE A 346 69.91 79.06 42.09
CA ILE A 346 71.26 78.77 42.58
C ILE A 346 72.11 78.08 41.51
N GLN A 347 71.54 77.11 40.78
CA GLN A 347 72.29 76.33 39.79
C GLN A 347 72.60 77.13 38.51
N ASN A 348 71.64 77.92 38.00
CA ASN A 348 71.74 78.61 36.70
C ASN A 348 72.34 80.02 36.74
N ASN A 349 73.06 80.39 37.80
CA ASN A 349 73.54 81.77 37.95
C ASN A 349 74.76 82.11 37.05
N PRO A 350 74.74 83.22 36.27
CA PRO A 350 75.84 83.65 35.41
C PRO A 350 77.13 84.03 36.16
N LEU A 351 77.10 84.19 37.49
CA LEU A 351 78.29 84.46 38.31
C LEU A 351 79.23 83.25 38.42
N ASN A 352 78.71 82.03 38.32
CA ASN A 352 79.50 80.80 38.42
C ASN A 352 80.55 80.68 37.29
N THR A 353 80.27 81.28 36.12
CA THR A 353 81.22 81.30 34.98
C THR A 353 82.21 82.46 35.07
N LYS A 354 81.81 83.59 35.66
CA LYS A 354 82.65 84.79 35.78
C LYS A 354 83.62 84.77 36.96
N TYR A 355 83.26 84.13 38.08
CA TYR A 355 84.02 84.16 39.33
C TYR A 355 84.31 82.76 39.90
N LYS A 356 85.35 82.64 40.74
CA LYS A 356 85.65 81.45 41.55
C LYS A 356 84.65 81.32 42.70
N LYS A 357 84.43 80.10 43.21
CA LYS A 357 83.49 79.85 44.34
C LYS A 357 83.79 80.70 45.57
N GLU A 358 85.07 81.00 45.81
CA GLU A 358 85.57 81.90 46.87
C GLU A 358 84.95 83.31 46.83
N PHE A 359 84.43 83.75 45.69
CA PHE A 359 83.79 85.05 45.51
C PHE A 359 82.55 85.23 46.40
N LEU A 360 81.74 84.18 46.59
CA LEU A 360 80.55 84.21 47.43
C LEU A 360 80.86 84.17 48.94
N HIS A 361 82.10 83.88 49.32
CA HIS A 361 82.56 83.86 50.71
C HIS A 361 83.20 85.19 51.16
N LEU A 362 83.34 86.16 50.25
CA LEU A 362 83.79 87.51 50.60
C LEU A 362 82.69 88.27 51.36
N ASN A 363 83.07 89.28 52.15
CA ASN A 363 82.10 90.20 52.74
C ASN A 363 81.58 91.19 51.68
N LEU A 364 80.59 90.74 50.92
CA LEU A 364 80.01 91.46 49.78
C LEU A 364 79.40 92.81 50.19
N SER A 365 78.90 92.92 51.43
CA SER A 365 78.28 94.14 51.95
C SER A 365 79.29 95.28 52.15
N ASP A 366 80.49 94.95 52.67
CA ASP A 366 81.60 95.91 52.81
C ASP A 366 82.21 96.27 51.45
N LEU A 367 82.37 95.30 50.55
CA LEU A 367 82.89 95.53 49.20
C LEU A 367 81.95 96.43 48.37
N SER A 368 80.63 96.21 48.46
CA SER A 368 79.62 97.04 47.80
C SER A 368 79.61 98.49 48.32
N LYS A 369 79.63 98.67 49.65
CA LYS A 369 79.72 100.01 50.28
C LYS A 369 81.00 100.76 49.88
N ASN A 370 82.12 100.05 49.79
CA ASN A 370 83.40 100.64 49.38
C ASN A 370 83.42 101.06 47.91
N LEU A 371 82.74 100.36 47.01
CA LEU A 371 82.64 100.71 45.57
C LEU A 371 81.57 101.78 45.26
N GLN A 372 80.53 101.93 46.09
CA GLN A 372 79.48 102.94 45.88
C GLN A 372 79.90 104.37 46.26
N LYS A 373 80.83 104.55 47.20
CA LYS A 373 81.19 105.86 47.77
C LYS A 373 81.98 106.83 46.88
N TRP A 374 82.42 106.47 45.66
CA TRP A 374 83.48 107.24 44.96
C TRP A 374 83.13 107.57 43.49
N GLY A 375 83.27 108.86 43.13
CA GLY A 375 83.16 109.39 41.76
C GLY A 375 84.53 109.65 41.10
N ILE A 376 84.53 110.23 39.88
CA ILE A 376 85.58 110.28 38.82
C ILE A 376 87.08 110.30 39.24
N PHE A 377 87.44 110.77 40.44
CA PHE A 377 88.82 110.80 40.95
C PHE A 377 89.21 109.60 41.86
N CYS A 378 88.49 108.47 41.85
CA CYS A 378 88.72 107.30 42.74
C CYS A 378 90.13 106.68 42.62
N PHE A 379 90.80 106.82 41.47
CA PHE A 379 92.04 106.13 41.13
C PHE A 379 93.25 106.51 42.00
N PHE A 380 93.21 107.62 42.74
CA PHE A 380 94.30 108.07 43.60
C PHE A 380 94.26 107.49 45.03
N ARG A 381 93.27 106.65 45.38
CA ARG A 381 93.13 106.11 46.75
C ARG A 381 93.43 104.62 46.84
N CYS A 382 94.32 104.25 47.76
CA CYS A 382 94.75 102.87 47.97
C CYS A 382 93.61 101.91 48.38
N THR A 383 92.61 102.37 49.14
CA THR A 383 91.50 101.53 49.60
C THR A 383 90.54 101.12 48.48
N TYR A 384 90.34 101.98 47.47
CA TYR A 384 89.56 101.66 46.27
C TYR A 384 90.21 100.53 45.47
N TRP A 385 91.52 100.64 45.20
CA TRP A 385 92.27 99.57 44.53
C TRP A 385 92.34 98.29 45.34
N LYS A 386 92.39 98.36 46.67
CA LYS A 386 92.36 97.17 47.54
C LYS A 386 91.04 96.40 47.44
N ALA A 387 89.90 97.10 47.49
CA ALA A 387 88.58 96.48 47.33
C ALA A 387 88.33 95.95 45.91
N ARG A 388 88.76 96.72 44.90
CA ARG A 388 88.63 96.34 43.49
C ARG A 388 89.52 95.14 43.13
N ASN A 389 90.75 95.08 43.62
CA ASN A 389 91.63 93.94 43.41
C ASN A 389 91.12 92.68 44.12
N GLN A 390 90.55 92.79 45.33
CA GLN A 390 89.91 91.64 46.01
C GLN A 390 88.79 91.00 45.18
N ILE A 391 88.01 91.79 44.43
CA ILE A 391 86.97 91.28 43.53
C ILE A 391 87.58 90.70 42.24
N LEU A 392 88.59 91.37 41.67
CA LEU A 392 89.25 90.94 40.44
C LEU A 392 90.08 89.65 40.64
N ASP A 393 90.66 89.44 41.82
CA ASP A 393 91.40 88.22 42.18
C ASP A 393 90.50 86.98 42.19
N CYS A 394 89.23 87.18 42.54
CA CYS A 394 88.21 86.14 42.50
C CYS A 394 87.56 85.99 41.11
N ARG A 395 87.83 86.88 40.15
CA ARG A 395 87.31 86.77 38.78
C ARG A 395 88.16 85.78 37.97
N LYS A 396 87.50 84.88 37.24
CA LYS A 396 88.19 83.87 36.42
C LYS A 396 88.82 84.48 35.15
N VAL A 397 88.26 85.59 34.65
CA VAL A 397 88.68 86.24 33.40
C VAL A 397 89.39 87.57 33.68
N LYS A 398 90.69 87.64 33.39
CA LYS A 398 91.54 88.83 33.58
C LYS A 398 91.44 89.82 32.40
N LYS A 399 90.24 90.32 32.12
CA LYS A 399 90.02 91.46 31.21
C LYS A 399 89.73 92.73 32.03
N TRP A 400 89.94 93.89 31.43
CA TRP A 400 89.55 95.14 32.07
C TRP A 400 88.02 95.22 32.21
N VAL A 401 87.54 95.65 33.38
CA VAL A 401 86.12 95.62 33.74
C VAL A 401 85.72 97.01 34.24
N PHE A 402 84.55 97.50 33.85
CA PHE A 402 84.05 98.75 34.42
C PHE A 402 83.50 98.56 35.84
N ASP A 403 83.52 99.61 36.66
CA ASP A 403 82.98 99.57 38.03
C ASP A 403 81.48 99.25 38.10
N TRP A 404 80.69 99.64 37.10
CA TRP A 404 79.26 99.33 37.07
C TRP A 404 79.01 97.82 36.96
N GLU A 405 79.83 97.10 36.18
CA GLU A 405 79.69 95.65 36.00
C GLU A 405 80.03 94.90 37.31
N LEU A 406 81.06 95.34 38.05
CA LEU A 406 81.38 94.78 39.37
C LEU A 406 80.27 95.02 40.40
N LYS A 407 79.61 96.19 40.36
CA LYS A 407 78.47 96.50 41.24
C LYS A 407 77.28 95.60 40.96
N THR A 408 76.99 95.32 39.69
CA THR A 408 75.91 94.41 39.30
C THR A 408 76.23 92.96 39.70
N ASP A 409 77.47 92.52 39.50
CA ASP A 409 77.91 91.18 39.87
C ASP A 409 77.89 90.97 41.41
N LEU A 410 78.28 91.98 42.20
CA LEU A 410 78.18 91.97 43.67
C LEU A 410 76.73 91.89 44.17
N LYS A 411 75.79 92.60 43.52
CA LYS A 411 74.38 92.56 43.90
C LYS A 411 73.78 91.15 43.71
N ARG A 412 74.06 90.51 42.56
CA ARG A 412 73.64 89.14 42.28
C ARG A 412 74.31 88.10 43.19
N ALA A 413 75.55 88.35 43.61
CA ALA A 413 76.27 87.50 44.54
C ALA A 413 75.64 87.53 45.94
N ALA A 414 75.14 88.69 46.37
CA ALA A 414 74.42 88.84 47.64
C ALA A 414 73.05 88.14 47.60
N GLU A 415 72.33 88.22 46.47
CA GLU A 415 71.06 87.50 46.26
C GLU A 415 71.26 85.97 46.32
N LEU A 416 72.33 85.44 45.73
CA LEU A 416 72.67 84.00 45.86
C LEU A 416 73.05 83.56 47.27
N GLN A 417 73.80 84.40 47.99
CA GLN A 417 74.20 84.11 49.36
C GLN A 417 72.97 84.05 50.28
N PHE A 418 71.95 84.87 49.99
CA PHE A 418 70.66 84.85 50.67
C PHE A 418 69.87 83.55 50.38
N LEU A 419 69.81 83.09 49.13
CA LEU A 419 69.15 81.83 48.77
C LEU A 419 69.82 80.60 49.41
N TRP A 420 71.16 80.55 49.41
CA TRP A 420 71.92 79.52 50.14
C TRP A 420 71.70 79.56 51.66
N HIS A 421 71.43 80.74 52.22
CA HIS A 421 71.08 80.89 53.62
C HIS A 421 69.68 80.37 53.92
N ASN A 422 68.69 80.68 53.05
CA ASN A 422 67.32 80.18 53.19
C ASN A 422 67.24 78.65 53.15
N LEU A 423 67.97 77.99 52.25
CA LEU A 423 68.03 76.51 52.22
C LEU A 423 68.65 75.88 53.47
N ARG A 424 69.42 76.65 54.24
CA ARG A 424 70.05 76.23 55.50
C ARG A 424 69.26 76.68 56.74
N ASP A 425 68.25 77.53 56.58
CA ASP A 425 67.43 78.03 57.68
C ASP A 425 66.33 77.02 58.02
N PRO A 426 66.29 76.48 59.25
CA PRO A 426 65.22 75.61 59.71
C PRO A 426 63.82 76.24 59.63
N ASN A 427 63.71 77.57 59.60
CA ASN A 427 62.46 78.31 59.51
C ASN A 427 62.01 78.61 58.07
N TYR A 428 62.76 78.14 57.06
CA TYR A 428 62.35 78.25 55.66
C TYR A 428 61.19 77.30 55.38
N SER A 429 60.05 77.85 54.95
CA SER A 429 58.78 77.11 54.86
C SER A 429 58.86 75.80 54.06
N PRO A 430 59.58 75.71 52.93
CA PRO A 430 59.78 74.45 52.24
C PRO A 430 60.68 73.45 52.99
N HIS A 431 61.68 73.90 53.75
CA HIS A 431 62.54 73.02 54.56
C HIS A 431 61.75 72.38 55.71
N ASP A 432 60.86 73.11 56.37
CA ASP A 432 59.97 72.56 57.41
C ASP A 432 58.96 71.55 56.84
N ALA A 433 58.40 71.86 55.66
CA ALA A 433 57.40 70.99 55.01
C ALA A 433 57.98 69.65 54.51
N PHE A 434 59.23 69.63 54.01
CA PHE A 434 59.86 68.46 53.39
C PHE A 434 61.03 67.87 54.21
N LYS A 435 61.13 68.21 55.50
CA LYS A 435 62.28 67.91 56.38
C LYS A 435 62.84 66.48 56.29
N ILE A 436 62.00 65.47 56.13
CA ILE A 436 62.42 64.04 56.07
C ILE A 436 63.19 63.72 54.78
N PHE A 437 63.02 64.52 53.72
CA PHE A 437 63.65 64.34 52.41
C PHE A 437 64.97 65.14 52.26
N PHE A 438 65.38 65.89 53.28
CA PHE A 438 66.68 66.56 53.34
C PHE A 438 67.71 65.62 54.00
N THR A 439 68.39 64.81 53.19
CA THR A 439 69.45 63.89 53.66
C THR A 439 70.87 64.47 53.52
N THR A 440 71.08 65.50 52.68
CA THR A 440 72.31 66.30 52.53
C THR A 440 71.97 67.78 52.35
N GLU A 441 72.94 68.66 52.01
CA GLU A 441 72.69 70.10 51.75
C GLU A 441 71.69 70.36 50.58
N ILE A 442 71.27 69.33 49.84
CA ILE A 442 70.28 69.38 48.76
C ILE A 442 69.17 68.35 49.05
N PRO A 443 67.87 68.73 48.98
CA PRO A 443 66.75 67.82 49.18
C PRO A 443 66.54 66.87 48.00
N ASP A 444 66.01 65.68 48.29
CA ASP A 444 65.58 64.72 47.26
C ASP A 444 64.20 65.12 46.70
N CYS A 445 64.21 65.97 45.67
CA CYS A 445 63.00 66.47 45.04
C CYS A 445 62.17 65.36 44.38
N GLU A 446 62.82 64.30 43.88
CA GLU A 446 62.14 63.19 43.21
C GLU A 446 61.31 62.38 44.20
N ALA A 447 61.85 62.08 45.39
CA ALA A 447 61.12 61.38 46.44
C ALA A 447 59.95 62.20 47.03
N ILE A 448 60.09 63.53 47.11
CA ILE A 448 59.02 64.45 47.52
C ILE A 448 57.88 64.43 46.50
N GLU A 449 58.22 64.58 45.22
CA GLU A 449 57.24 64.62 44.13
C GLU A 449 56.46 63.30 44.04
N GLN A 450 57.14 62.15 44.16
CA GLN A 450 56.49 60.83 44.19
C GLN A 450 55.48 60.70 45.33
N SER A 451 55.82 61.21 46.52
CA SER A 451 54.94 61.16 47.70
C SER A 451 53.72 62.08 47.56
N LEU A 452 53.88 63.26 46.94
CA LEU A 452 52.78 64.19 46.64
C LEU A 452 51.84 63.64 45.57
N ARG A 453 52.37 63.06 44.48
CA ARG A 453 51.58 62.40 43.43
C ARG A 453 50.80 61.19 43.95
N TRP A 454 51.37 60.42 44.88
CA TRP A 454 50.68 59.29 45.51
C TRP A 454 49.48 59.75 46.36
N LEU A 455 49.64 60.83 47.15
CA LEU A 455 48.54 61.44 47.92
C LEU A 455 47.45 62.03 47.02
N GLU A 456 47.84 62.69 45.94
CA GLU A 456 46.91 63.21 44.92
C GLU A 456 46.04 62.09 44.34
N THR A 457 46.67 60.95 44.03
CA THR A 457 45.97 59.76 43.52
C THR A 457 45.10 59.10 44.61
N LEU A 458 45.52 59.13 45.88
CA LEU A 458 44.70 58.63 47.00
C LEU A 458 43.42 59.46 47.21
N HIS A 459 43.49 60.78 47.07
CA HIS A 459 42.32 61.68 47.14
C HIS A 459 41.30 61.38 46.04
N GLN A 460 41.73 60.89 44.87
CA GLN A 460 40.83 60.49 43.79
C GLN A 460 39.97 59.26 44.14
N TYR A 461 40.43 58.39 45.06
CA TYR A 461 39.68 57.22 45.53
C TYR A 461 38.70 57.53 46.68
N ASN A 462 38.65 58.78 47.15
CA ASN A 462 37.73 59.26 48.19
C ASN A 462 37.77 58.47 49.52
N ILE A 463 38.96 57.99 49.89
CA ILE A 463 39.20 57.22 51.12
C ILE A 463 39.65 58.17 52.23
N GLN A 464 39.15 57.99 53.46
CA GLN A 464 39.59 58.82 54.59
C GLN A 464 41.07 58.58 54.91
N ASN A 465 41.86 59.66 54.89
CA ASN A 465 43.29 59.64 55.19
C ASN A 465 43.61 59.00 56.56
N SER A 466 42.78 59.24 57.58
CA SER A 466 42.94 58.69 58.93
C SER A 466 42.91 57.15 58.96
N THR A 467 42.04 56.53 58.17
CA THR A 467 41.88 55.07 58.10
C THR A 467 43.07 54.41 57.40
N VAL A 468 43.52 55.00 56.29
CA VAL A 468 44.69 54.52 55.52
C VAL A 468 45.94 54.49 56.40
N VAL A 469 46.09 55.47 57.28
CA VAL A 469 47.27 55.67 58.12
C VAL A 469 47.26 54.75 59.33
N MET A 470 46.08 54.46 59.89
CA MET A 470 45.93 53.43 60.91
C MET A 470 46.38 52.05 60.39
N VAL A 471 46.04 51.74 59.13
CA VAL A 471 46.40 50.46 58.51
C VAL A 471 47.89 50.40 58.16
N ILE A 472 48.46 51.50 57.66
CA ILE A 472 49.88 51.58 57.30
C ILE A 472 50.75 51.64 58.55
N SER A 473 50.34 52.21 59.68
CA SER A 473 51.17 52.26 60.90
C SER A 473 51.34 50.91 61.60
N SER A 474 50.52 49.90 61.28
CA SER A 474 50.54 48.57 61.90
C SER A 474 51.08 47.48 60.96
N GLN A 475 52.15 46.79 61.39
CA GLN A 475 52.76 45.72 60.59
C GLN A 475 51.84 44.49 60.42
N THR A 476 50.97 44.20 61.38
CA THR A 476 49.96 43.13 61.28
C THR A 476 48.88 43.49 60.28
N SER A 477 48.40 44.74 60.30
CA SER A 477 47.38 45.23 59.36
C SER A 477 47.90 45.28 57.93
N ARG A 478 49.17 45.63 57.69
CA ARG A 478 49.81 45.54 56.36
C ARG A 478 49.87 44.11 55.83
N ARG A 479 50.25 43.13 56.66
CA ARG A 479 50.28 41.72 56.25
C ARG A 479 48.89 41.18 55.94
N GLN A 480 47.89 41.56 56.75
CA GLN A 480 46.50 41.18 56.53
C GLN A 480 45.94 41.82 55.25
N LEU A 481 46.26 43.09 54.98
CA LEU A 481 45.88 43.79 53.76
C LEU A 481 46.53 43.16 52.52
N ALA A 482 47.83 42.82 52.56
CA ALA A 482 48.50 42.14 51.46
C ALA A 482 47.90 40.76 51.14
N LYS A 483 47.58 39.97 52.18
CA LYS A 483 46.95 38.65 52.00
C LYS A 483 45.54 38.77 51.41
N LEU A 484 44.72 39.69 51.94
CA LEU A 484 43.36 39.88 51.44
C LEU A 484 43.35 40.50 50.03
N LEU A 485 44.34 41.32 49.68
CA LEU A 485 44.55 41.83 48.32
C LEU A 485 44.87 40.70 47.34
N GLU A 486 45.72 39.76 47.73
CA GLU A 486 46.03 38.56 46.94
C GLU A 486 44.79 37.67 46.76
N GLU A 487 44.01 37.44 47.84
CA GLU A 487 42.74 36.71 47.79
C GLU A 487 41.70 37.40 46.88
N LEU A 488 41.58 38.74 46.96
CA LEU A 488 40.65 39.50 46.13
C LEU A 488 41.08 39.53 44.65
N THR A 489 42.38 39.66 44.37
CA THR A 489 42.93 39.63 43.01
C THR A 489 42.76 38.25 42.38
N SER A 490 43.01 37.19 43.14
CA SER A 490 42.73 35.82 42.71
C SER A 490 41.24 35.61 42.44
N ALA A 491 40.36 36.10 43.33
CA ALA A 491 38.91 36.02 43.14
C ALA A 491 38.44 36.80 41.90
N GLN A 492 38.99 37.98 41.63
CA GLN A 492 38.72 38.76 40.41
C GLN A 492 39.10 37.97 39.16
N SER A 493 40.30 37.37 39.13
CA SER A 493 40.75 36.53 38.00
C SER A 493 39.84 35.33 37.76
N LEU A 494 39.37 34.66 38.83
CA LEU A 494 38.42 33.54 38.73
C LEU A 494 37.05 33.99 38.19
N ILE A 495 36.60 35.20 38.55
CA ILE A 495 35.35 35.76 38.03
C ILE A 495 35.49 36.11 36.54
N GLU A 496 36.60 36.72 36.13
CA GLU A 496 36.88 37.04 34.73
C GLU A 496 36.96 35.76 33.87
N GLU A 497 37.62 34.71 34.37
CA GLU A 497 37.64 33.39 33.72
C GLU A 497 36.24 32.77 33.63
N GLY A 498 35.46 32.83 34.71
CA GLY A 498 34.08 32.35 34.72
C GLY A 498 33.14 33.12 33.78
N PHE A 499 33.37 34.42 33.54
CA PHE A 499 32.63 35.18 32.54
C PHE A 499 32.96 34.76 31.11
N ASN A 500 34.22 34.45 30.81
CA ASN A 500 34.60 33.87 29.52
C ASN A 500 33.91 32.52 29.29
N PHE A 501 33.79 31.71 30.35
CA PHE A 501 32.98 30.49 30.31
C PHE A 501 31.51 30.79 29.95
N LEU A 502 30.84 31.73 30.64
CA LEU A 502 29.44 32.05 30.36
C LEU A 502 29.20 32.51 28.91
N GLN A 503 30.11 33.34 28.37
CA GLN A 503 30.05 33.81 26.98
C GLN A 503 30.16 32.67 25.95
N ARG A 504 30.85 31.58 26.28
CA ARG A 504 30.97 30.40 25.40
C ARG A 504 29.66 29.63 25.22
N TYR A 505 28.80 29.62 26.25
CA TYR A 505 27.54 28.88 26.24
C TYR A 505 26.33 29.77 25.96
N PHE A 506 26.41 31.04 26.33
CA PHE A 506 25.40 32.07 26.10
C PHE A 506 26.06 33.24 25.35
N PRO A 507 25.76 33.45 24.05
CA PRO A 507 26.35 34.55 23.27
C PRO A 507 26.07 35.93 23.85
N TYR A 508 24.93 36.06 24.53
CA TYR A 508 24.49 37.26 25.23
C TYR A 508 24.15 36.88 26.68
N PRO A 509 25.14 36.63 27.56
CA PRO A 509 24.87 36.19 28.93
C PRO A 509 24.04 37.21 29.71
N GLU A 510 24.23 38.49 29.41
CA GLU A 510 23.55 39.64 30.00
C GLU A 510 22.02 39.57 29.82
N ASP A 511 21.58 39.12 28.65
CA ASP A 511 20.15 38.94 28.32
C ASP A 511 19.53 37.78 29.11
N VAL A 512 20.32 36.77 29.47
CA VAL A 512 19.84 35.60 30.19
C VAL A 512 19.82 35.84 31.70
N ILE A 513 20.81 36.57 32.22
CA ILE A 513 21.00 36.80 33.66
C ILE A 513 20.10 37.93 34.17
N THR A 514 20.03 39.05 33.45
CA THR A 514 19.38 40.28 33.95
C THR A 514 18.05 40.61 33.28
N ASN A 515 17.71 39.92 32.18
CA ASN A 515 16.60 40.25 31.28
C ASN A 515 16.56 41.74 30.83
N SER A 516 17.66 42.48 31.01
CA SER A 516 17.68 43.95 30.93
C SER A 516 18.91 44.51 30.18
N ARG A 517 19.70 43.66 29.52
CA ARG A 517 20.94 44.05 28.80
C ARG A 517 21.95 44.82 29.65
N ILE A 518 21.99 44.53 30.94
CA ILE A 518 22.94 45.16 31.84
C ILE A 518 24.29 44.46 31.66
N PRO A 519 25.38 45.19 31.39
CA PRO A 519 26.71 44.61 31.26
C PRO A 519 27.13 43.76 32.46
N LEU A 520 27.73 42.60 32.22
CA LEU A 520 28.14 41.64 33.28
C LEU A 520 29.04 42.28 34.34
N ASN A 521 29.85 43.26 33.95
CA ASN A 521 30.78 43.94 34.83
C ASN A 521 30.09 44.86 35.87
N ILE A 522 28.83 45.25 35.66
CA ILE A 522 28.04 46.07 36.59
C ILE A 522 26.81 45.35 37.14
N THR A 523 26.56 44.10 36.74
CA THR A 523 25.54 43.24 37.35
C THR A 523 25.93 42.89 38.80
N SER A 524 24.94 42.79 39.68
CA SER A 524 25.18 42.40 41.08
C SER A 524 25.69 40.95 41.15
N LEU A 525 26.70 40.72 41.98
CA LEU A 525 27.23 39.39 42.25
C LEU A 525 26.18 38.45 42.88
N ASP A 526 25.15 38.97 43.55
CA ASP A 526 24.03 38.18 44.07
C ASP A 526 23.09 37.70 42.95
N GLU A 527 22.86 38.52 41.92
CA GLU A 527 22.05 38.15 40.76
C GLU A 527 22.76 37.07 39.94
N ILE A 528 24.07 37.22 39.72
CA ILE A 528 24.89 36.22 39.03
C ILE A 528 24.94 34.90 39.82
N GLU A 529 25.14 34.95 41.14
CA GLU A 529 25.12 33.74 41.99
C GLU A 529 23.75 33.04 41.95
N THR A 530 22.65 33.79 41.97
CA THR A 530 21.30 33.23 41.85
C THR A 530 21.10 32.54 40.50
N PHE A 531 21.51 33.18 39.41
CA PHE A 531 21.49 32.60 38.07
C PHE A 531 22.30 31.29 38.00
N LEU A 532 23.52 31.27 38.54
CA LEU A 532 24.39 30.10 38.50
C LEU A 532 23.82 28.90 39.27
N ASN A 533 23.18 29.15 40.42
CA ASN A 533 22.51 28.11 41.18
C ASN A 533 21.32 27.52 40.41
N VAL A 534 20.53 28.35 39.71
CA VAL A 534 19.46 27.88 38.83
C VAL A 534 20.03 27.08 37.65
N ALA A 535 21.07 27.62 36.98
CA ALA A 535 21.73 26.96 35.87
C ALA A 535 22.27 25.57 36.26
N ALA A 536 22.88 25.44 37.45
CA ALA A 536 23.38 24.17 37.98
C ALA A 536 22.25 23.14 38.23
N ASN A 537 21.15 23.57 38.82
CA ASN A 537 20.01 22.70 39.12
C ASN A 537 19.27 22.24 37.87
N GLU A 538 19.30 23.02 36.79
CA GLU A 538 18.62 22.70 35.53
C GLU A 538 19.50 21.95 34.51
N ILE A 539 20.73 21.55 34.84
CA ILE A 539 21.61 20.85 33.89
C ILE A 539 20.98 19.56 33.38
N ASP A 540 20.25 18.81 34.21
CA ASP A 540 19.55 17.61 33.75
C ASP A 540 18.40 17.93 32.80
N LEU A 541 17.72 19.07 32.98
CA LEU A 541 16.72 19.57 32.03
C LEU A 541 17.34 20.00 30.70
N PHE A 542 18.64 20.32 30.67
CA PHE A 542 19.33 20.67 29.43
C PHE A 542 19.44 19.45 28.49
N GLN A 543 19.79 18.28 29.02
CA GLN A 543 19.82 17.05 28.24
C GLN A 543 18.42 16.74 27.68
N ASP A 544 17.41 16.79 28.55
CA ASP A 544 16.02 16.55 28.17
C ASP A 544 15.56 17.54 27.07
N TRP A 545 15.92 18.82 27.18
CA TRP A 545 15.62 19.84 26.16
C TRP A 545 16.30 19.56 24.82
N LEU A 546 17.57 19.15 24.83
CA LEU A 546 18.33 18.82 23.61
C LEU A 546 17.76 17.56 22.93
N ASP A 547 17.39 16.55 23.70
CA ASP A 547 16.75 15.34 23.19
C ASP A 547 15.36 15.64 22.61
N TYR A 548 14.56 16.47 23.29
CA TYR A 548 13.30 17.02 22.77
C TYR A 548 13.50 17.75 21.43
N GLN A 549 14.47 18.68 21.35
CA GLN A 549 14.75 19.40 20.10
C GLN A 549 15.21 18.48 18.98
N ARG A 550 16.01 17.45 19.29
CA ARG A 550 16.41 16.43 18.32
C ARG A 550 15.19 15.68 17.81
N ASN A 551 14.29 15.24 18.69
CA ASN A 551 13.06 14.56 18.28
C ASN A 551 12.19 15.46 17.38
N VAL A 552 11.93 16.71 17.77
CA VAL A 552 11.19 17.68 16.93
C VAL A 552 11.83 17.84 15.54
N LYS A 553 13.18 17.95 15.48
CA LYS A 553 13.91 18.00 14.20
C LYS A 553 13.74 16.73 13.37
N GLN A 554 13.72 15.54 14.00
CA GLN A 554 13.48 14.27 13.30
C GLN A 554 12.07 14.21 12.71
N ILE A 555 11.04 14.61 13.47
CA ILE A 555 9.66 14.66 12.98
C ILE A 555 9.53 15.64 11.80
N GLN A 556 10.17 16.81 11.89
CA GLN A 556 10.22 17.78 10.79
C GLN A 556 10.95 17.22 9.57
N ALA A 557 12.08 16.53 9.76
CA ALA A 557 12.88 15.94 8.68
C ALA A 557 12.15 14.82 7.95
N VAL A 558 11.32 14.03 8.64
CA VAL A 558 10.44 13.03 8.02
C VAL A 558 9.30 13.68 7.22
N GLY A 559 9.00 14.96 7.46
CA GLY A 559 8.01 15.76 6.73
C GLY A 559 6.73 16.06 7.50
N ALA A 560 6.64 15.69 8.78
CA ALA A 560 5.47 15.90 9.64
C ALA A 560 5.47 17.26 10.36
N GLY A 561 6.24 18.23 9.88
CA GLY A 561 6.37 19.55 10.51
C GLY A 561 5.05 20.35 10.56
N ALA A 562 4.24 20.30 9.49
CA ALA A 562 2.94 20.97 9.44
C ALA A 562 1.95 20.39 10.48
N PHE A 563 2.00 19.08 10.71
CA PHE A 563 1.22 18.42 11.75
C PHE A 563 1.62 18.90 13.14
N LEU A 564 2.93 18.95 13.44
CA LEU A 564 3.42 19.44 14.74
C LEU A 564 2.96 20.85 15.07
N GLN A 565 2.95 21.76 14.10
CA GLN A 565 2.49 23.14 14.30
C GLN A 565 1.03 23.20 14.72
N GLN A 566 0.16 22.43 14.06
CA GLN A 566 -1.27 22.36 14.40
C GLN A 566 -1.50 21.63 15.73
N LEU A 567 -0.64 20.66 16.05
CA LEU A 567 -0.76 19.86 17.27
C LEU A 567 -0.42 20.66 18.52
N GLN A 568 0.60 21.53 18.45
CA GLN A 568 1.13 22.29 19.60
C GLN A 568 0.05 23.09 20.33
N ASP A 569 -0.86 23.72 19.59
CA ASP A 569 -1.92 24.58 20.11
C ASP A 569 -3.27 23.84 20.31
N SER A 570 -3.31 22.51 20.12
CA SER A 570 -4.54 21.71 20.22
C SER A 570 -4.71 21.02 21.58
N ASP A 571 -5.93 20.91 22.10
CA ASP A 571 -6.21 20.18 23.37
C ASP A 571 -6.26 18.64 23.21
N ILE A 572 -5.62 18.10 22.17
CA ILE A 572 -5.66 16.69 21.83
C ILE A 572 -4.78 15.87 22.78
N ALA A 573 -5.36 14.79 23.32
CA ALA A 573 -4.69 13.83 24.19
C ALA A 573 -3.45 13.19 23.50
N PRO A 574 -2.28 13.16 24.16
CA PRO A 574 -1.03 12.66 23.57
C PRO A 574 -1.06 11.22 23.06
N GLU A 575 -1.87 10.36 23.68
CA GLU A 575 -2.03 8.96 23.29
C GLU A 575 -2.66 8.79 21.90
N LEU A 576 -3.33 9.83 21.40
CA LEU A 576 -4.00 9.82 20.09
C LEU A 576 -3.13 10.41 18.98
N TRP A 577 -1.99 11.03 19.28
CA TRP A 577 -1.21 11.79 18.29
C TRP A 577 -0.76 10.93 17.10
N SER A 578 -0.24 9.72 17.34
CA SER A 578 0.20 8.82 16.27
C SER A 578 -0.97 8.38 15.38
N ARG A 579 -2.13 8.09 15.99
CA ARG A 579 -3.35 7.70 15.27
C ARG A 579 -3.96 8.84 14.45
N ILE A 580 -3.97 10.06 14.99
CA ILE A 580 -4.48 11.25 14.30
C ILE A 580 -3.55 11.61 13.13
N PHE A 581 -2.24 11.49 13.31
CA PHE A 581 -1.29 11.66 12.21
C PHE A 581 -1.52 10.65 11.09
N GLU A 582 -1.65 9.36 11.43
CA GLU A 582 -1.90 8.29 10.46
C GLU A 582 -3.21 8.49 9.69
N LYS A 583 -4.29 8.88 10.38
CA LYS A 583 -5.56 9.26 9.74
C LYS A 583 -5.37 10.43 8.76
N GLY A 584 -4.74 11.52 9.19
CA GLY A 584 -4.49 12.69 8.35
C GLY A 584 -3.53 12.41 7.19
N PHE A 585 -2.57 11.50 7.37
CA PHE A 585 -1.68 11.01 6.34
C PHE A 585 -2.47 10.31 5.22
N TYR A 586 -3.34 9.35 5.56
CA TYR A 586 -4.18 8.67 4.57
C TYR A 586 -5.14 9.62 3.87
N GLN A 587 -5.68 10.64 4.55
CA GLN A 587 -6.50 11.69 3.93
C GLN A 587 -5.71 12.52 2.91
N ASN A 588 -4.49 12.94 3.25
CA ASN A 588 -3.60 13.66 2.33
C ASN A 588 -3.22 12.79 1.12
N TRP A 589 -2.98 11.50 1.33
CA TRP A 589 -2.65 10.58 0.26
C TRP A 589 -3.84 10.29 -0.65
N LEU A 590 -5.04 10.14 -0.08
CA LEU A 590 -6.28 10.03 -0.87
C LEU A 590 -6.51 11.25 -1.76
N GLN A 591 -6.28 12.45 -1.22
CA GLN A 591 -6.37 13.69 -1.99
C GLN A 591 -5.37 13.70 -3.15
N TYR A 592 -4.12 13.27 -2.92
CA TYR A 592 -3.13 13.10 -3.98
C TYR A 592 -3.60 12.14 -5.08
N ILE A 593 -4.20 11.01 -4.71
CA ILE A 593 -4.73 10.05 -5.68
C ILE A 593 -5.86 10.68 -6.51
N TYR A 594 -6.80 11.38 -5.88
CA TYR A 594 -7.86 12.07 -6.61
C TYR A 594 -7.33 13.16 -7.54
N ASP A 595 -6.26 13.86 -7.19
CA ASP A 595 -5.66 14.86 -8.08
C ASP A 595 -4.96 14.24 -9.29
N ASN A 596 -4.52 12.97 -9.20
CA ASN A 596 -3.83 12.25 -10.29
C ASN A 596 -4.72 11.22 -11.03
N CYS A 597 -5.91 10.89 -10.50
CA CYS A 597 -6.84 9.95 -11.12
C CYS A 597 -8.21 10.60 -11.37
N TYR A 598 -8.44 11.01 -12.62
CA TYR A 598 -9.68 11.67 -13.04
C TYR A 598 -10.93 10.79 -12.81
N ASN A 599 -10.82 9.48 -13.09
CA ASN A 599 -11.93 8.54 -12.99
C ASN A 599 -12.44 8.39 -11.55
N LEU A 600 -11.54 8.36 -10.56
CA LEU A 600 -11.92 8.32 -9.15
C LEU A 600 -12.45 9.66 -8.66
N ARG A 601 -11.83 10.78 -9.06
CA ARG A 601 -12.23 12.12 -8.62
C ARG A 601 -13.65 12.49 -9.02
N ARG A 602 -14.07 12.15 -10.23
CA ARG A 602 -15.40 12.51 -10.79
C ARG A 602 -16.41 11.36 -10.76
N PHE A 603 -16.10 10.28 -10.08
CA PHE A 603 -17.04 9.17 -9.97
C PHE A 603 -18.33 9.62 -9.27
N SER A 604 -19.45 9.18 -9.81
CA SER A 604 -20.79 9.34 -9.26
C SER A 604 -21.55 8.05 -9.50
N ALA A 605 -22.10 7.46 -8.43
CA ALA A 605 -22.81 6.19 -8.49
C ALA A 605 -23.92 6.19 -9.56
N ASN A 606 -24.77 7.22 -9.56
CA ASN A 606 -25.89 7.33 -10.51
C ASN A 606 -25.44 7.36 -11.98
N VAL A 607 -24.38 8.11 -12.28
CA VAL A 607 -23.84 8.21 -13.66
C VAL A 607 -23.22 6.88 -14.06
N TYR A 608 -22.51 6.23 -13.13
CA TYR A 608 -21.86 4.95 -13.40
C TYR A 608 -22.87 3.81 -13.60
N GLU A 609 -23.95 3.77 -12.80
CA GLU A 609 -25.04 2.82 -12.99
C GLU A 609 -25.77 2.99 -14.34
N GLN A 610 -26.00 4.24 -14.76
CA GLN A 610 -26.54 4.53 -16.10
C GLN A 610 -25.61 4.02 -17.21
N LYS A 611 -24.28 4.16 -17.02
CA LYS A 611 -23.29 3.59 -17.95
C LYS A 611 -23.35 2.07 -17.98
N ILE A 612 -23.48 1.39 -16.83
CA ILE A 612 -23.64 -0.06 -16.76
C ILE A 612 -24.91 -0.50 -17.50
N GLN A 613 -26.04 0.19 -17.28
CA GLN A 613 -27.28 -0.11 -17.97
C GLN A 613 -27.14 0.08 -19.48
N LYS A 614 -26.53 1.19 -19.92
CA LYS A 614 -26.26 1.45 -21.34
C LYS A 614 -25.35 0.37 -21.93
N PHE A 615 -24.24 0.03 -21.27
CA PHE A 615 -23.35 -1.05 -21.68
C PHE A 615 -24.10 -2.37 -21.81
N SER A 616 -24.91 -2.74 -20.82
CA SER A 616 -25.68 -3.98 -20.83
C SER A 616 -26.65 -4.04 -22.02
N GLN A 617 -27.36 -2.95 -22.30
CA GLN A 617 -28.26 -2.86 -23.46
C GLN A 617 -27.49 -2.98 -24.78
N LEU A 618 -26.34 -2.31 -24.90
CA LEU A 618 -25.50 -2.38 -26.09
C LEU A 618 -24.89 -3.77 -26.29
N ASP A 619 -24.42 -4.42 -25.22
CA ASP A 619 -23.81 -5.76 -25.26
C ASP A 619 -24.85 -6.84 -25.62
N ILE A 620 -26.10 -6.73 -25.14
CA ILE A 620 -27.20 -7.59 -25.59
C ILE A 620 -27.54 -7.31 -27.06
N LYS A 621 -27.66 -6.03 -27.43
CA LYS A 621 -27.92 -5.63 -28.83
C LYS A 621 -26.83 -6.15 -29.77
N GLN A 622 -25.58 -6.25 -29.32
CA GLN A 622 -24.47 -6.75 -30.13
C GLN A 622 -24.75 -8.15 -30.71
N GLN A 623 -25.41 -9.04 -29.95
CA GLN A 623 -25.75 -10.40 -30.41
C GLN A 623 -26.76 -10.35 -31.57
N GLU A 624 -27.79 -9.51 -31.47
CA GLU A 624 -28.76 -9.33 -32.55
C GLU A 624 -28.11 -8.70 -33.78
N VAL A 625 -27.21 -7.73 -33.59
CA VAL A 625 -26.43 -7.13 -34.68
C VAL A 625 -25.52 -8.18 -35.34
N ALA A 626 -24.86 -9.03 -34.55
CA ALA A 626 -24.02 -10.11 -35.05
C ALA A 626 -24.80 -11.13 -35.88
N LYS A 627 -25.98 -11.56 -35.41
CA LYS A 627 -26.89 -12.45 -36.16
C LYS A 627 -27.22 -11.86 -37.53
N LYS A 628 -27.64 -10.58 -37.58
CA LYS A 628 -27.97 -9.90 -38.83
C LYS A 628 -26.78 -9.82 -39.79
N ARG A 629 -25.62 -9.39 -39.28
CA ARG A 629 -24.39 -9.28 -40.07
C ARG A 629 -23.93 -10.61 -40.62
N LEU A 630 -24.02 -11.69 -39.83
CA LEU A 630 -23.64 -13.03 -40.28
C LEU A 630 -24.55 -13.52 -41.41
N ARG A 631 -25.87 -13.32 -41.29
CA ARG A 631 -26.82 -13.66 -42.37
C ARG A 631 -26.59 -12.83 -43.63
N GLN A 632 -26.31 -11.54 -43.47
CA GLN A 632 -25.94 -10.69 -44.61
C GLN A 632 -24.66 -11.16 -45.29
N LEU A 633 -23.63 -11.52 -44.52
CA LEU A 633 -22.40 -12.10 -45.07
C LEU A 633 -22.66 -13.40 -45.81
N HIS A 634 -23.55 -14.26 -45.30
CA HIS A 634 -23.94 -15.50 -45.98
C HIS A 634 -24.63 -15.22 -47.32
N VAL A 635 -25.55 -14.24 -47.37
CA VAL A 635 -26.18 -13.79 -48.62
C VAL A 635 -25.13 -13.23 -49.59
N SER A 636 -24.18 -12.41 -49.13
CA SER A 636 -23.13 -11.86 -49.97
C SER A 636 -22.22 -12.94 -50.55
N GLN A 637 -21.84 -13.96 -49.75
CA GLN A 637 -21.06 -15.11 -50.22
C GLN A 637 -21.83 -15.91 -51.29
N TRP A 638 -23.12 -16.14 -51.05
CA TRP A 638 -24.00 -16.79 -52.04
C TRP A 638 -24.07 -16.01 -53.34
N GLN A 639 -24.26 -14.69 -53.28
CA GLN A 639 -24.31 -13.83 -54.46
C GLN A 639 -22.99 -13.85 -55.23
N GLU A 640 -21.86 -13.73 -54.54
CA GLU A 640 -20.51 -13.78 -55.11
C GLU A 640 -20.26 -15.11 -55.85
N TRP A 641 -20.62 -16.24 -55.24
CA TRP A 641 -20.47 -17.56 -55.86
C TRP A 641 -21.45 -17.79 -57.02
N SER A 642 -22.72 -17.39 -56.86
CA SER A 642 -23.78 -17.64 -57.86
C SER A 642 -23.53 -16.96 -59.22
N GLN A 643 -22.68 -15.93 -59.25
CA GLN A 643 -22.27 -15.23 -60.47
C GLN A 643 -21.13 -15.93 -61.22
N GLN A 644 -20.50 -16.96 -60.62
CA GLN A 644 -19.41 -17.68 -61.26
C GLN A 644 -19.90 -18.56 -62.43
N PRO A 645 -19.10 -18.77 -63.50
CA PRO A 645 -19.53 -19.52 -64.68
C PRO A 645 -19.94 -20.97 -64.40
N ASN A 646 -19.27 -21.62 -63.45
CA ASN A 646 -19.53 -23.00 -63.02
C ASN A 646 -20.79 -23.15 -62.15
N ALA A 647 -21.23 -22.08 -61.47
CA ALA A 647 -22.38 -22.11 -60.57
C ALA A 647 -23.69 -22.48 -61.30
N LYS A 648 -23.85 -22.06 -62.56
CA LYS A 648 -25.04 -22.39 -63.37
C LYS A 648 -25.25 -23.91 -63.52
N ILE A 649 -24.17 -24.67 -63.73
CA ILE A 649 -24.24 -26.13 -63.90
C ILE A 649 -24.69 -26.78 -62.59
N ALA A 650 -24.09 -26.38 -61.46
CA ALA A 650 -24.45 -26.90 -60.15
C ALA A 650 -25.89 -26.53 -59.73
N LEU A 651 -26.36 -25.32 -60.08
CA LEU A 651 -27.72 -24.86 -59.82
C LEU A 651 -28.78 -25.63 -60.62
N ASP A 652 -28.51 -25.89 -61.90
CA ASP A 652 -29.38 -26.71 -62.75
C ASP A 652 -29.45 -28.16 -62.23
N MET A 653 -28.31 -28.69 -61.76
CA MET A 653 -28.24 -30.01 -61.11
C MET A 653 -29.09 -30.06 -59.83
N LEU A 654 -28.92 -29.09 -58.92
CA LEU A 654 -29.71 -28.98 -57.69
C LEU A 654 -31.21 -28.92 -57.98
N TYR A 655 -31.61 -28.09 -58.96
CA TYR A 655 -33.01 -27.98 -59.33
C TYR A 655 -33.57 -29.30 -59.85
N ARG A 656 -32.87 -29.98 -60.77
CA ARG A 656 -33.30 -31.29 -61.29
C ARG A 656 -33.42 -32.35 -60.19
N GLU A 657 -32.44 -32.41 -59.30
CA GLU A 657 -32.42 -33.39 -58.22
C GLU A 657 -33.54 -33.13 -57.19
N SER A 658 -33.80 -31.87 -56.84
CA SER A 658 -34.87 -31.49 -55.91
C SER A 658 -36.29 -31.80 -56.41
N GLN A 659 -36.49 -31.81 -57.74
CA GLN A 659 -37.78 -32.13 -58.39
C GLN A 659 -37.96 -33.64 -58.67
N ASN A 660 -36.91 -34.45 -58.50
CA ASN A 660 -36.94 -35.86 -58.81
C ASN A 660 -37.84 -36.64 -57.82
N LYS A 661 -38.57 -37.64 -58.32
CA LYS A 661 -39.54 -38.44 -57.54
C LYS A 661 -39.24 -39.94 -57.48
N LYS A 662 -38.25 -40.43 -58.24
CA LYS A 662 -38.03 -41.89 -58.42
C LYS A 662 -36.58 -42.37 -58.41
N LYS A 663 -35.61 -41.59 -58.90
CA LYS A 663 -34.19 -42.00 -58.98
C LYS A 663 -33.28 -40.93 -58.41
N TYR A 664 -33.04 -40.96 -57.10
CA TYR A 664 -32.15 -40.02 -56.44
C TYR A 664 -30.69 -40.46 -56.58
N LYS A 665 -29.77 -39.50 -56.79
CA LYS A 665 -28.34 -39.72 -56.60
C LYS A 665 -28.06 -40.06 -55.14
N SER A 666 -26.97 -40.78 -54.87
CA SER A 666 -26.47 -40.85 -53.50
C SER A 666 -25.98 -39.47 -53.06
N ILE A 667 -26.03 -39.20 -51.75
CA ILE A 667 -25.54 -37.94 -51.17
C ILE A 667 -24.07 -37.72 -51.55
N ARG A 668 -23.27 -38.80 -51.50
CA ARG A 668 -21.86 -38.79 -51.88
C ARG A 668 -21.63 -38.37 -53.33
N GLU A 669 -22.29 -39.03 -54.29
CA GLU A 669 -22.20 -38.67 -55.72
C GLU A 669 -22.62 -37.21 -55.97
N PHE A 670 -23.66 -36.73 -55.26
CA PHE A 670 -24.08 -35.34 -55.37
C PHE A 670 -23.00 -34.37 -54.84
N ILE A 671 -22.40 -34.66 -53.68
CA ILE A 671 -21.34 -33.83 -53.09
C ILE A 671 -20.09 -33.82 -53.99
N GLU A 672 -19.71 -34.97 -54.57
CA GLU A 672 -18.58 -35.07 -55.50
C GLU A 672 -18.74 -34.15 -56.73
N GLU A 673 -19.96 -34.02 -57.26
CA GLU A 673 -20.25 -33.17 -58.42
C GLU A 673 -20.50 -31.69 -58.08
N ALA A 674 -20.98 -31.37 -56.86
CA ALA A 674 -21.44 -30.03 -56.49
C ALA A 674 -20.93 -29.53 -55.12
N ALA A 675 -19.74 -29.95 -54.71
CA ALA A 675 -19.14 -29.60 -53.41
C ALA A 675 -19.16 -28.10 -53.09
N GLU A 676 -18.75 -27.25 -54.04
CA GLU A 676 -18.73 -25.80 -53.84
C GLU A 676 -20.12 -25.21 -53.60
N LEU A 677 -21.14 -25.71 -54.30
CA LEU A 677 -22.54 -25.30 -54.10
C LEU A 677 -23.00 -25.67 -52.68
N VAL A 678 -22.76 -26.91 -52.26
CA VAL A 678 -23.20 -27.39 -50.93
C VAL A 678 -22.53 -26.58 -49.83
N VAL A 679 -21.22 -26.35 -49.91
CA VAL A 679 -20.47 -25.58 -48.91
C VAL A 679 -20.84 -24.10 -48.91
N THR A 680 -21.15 -23.51 -50.07
CA THR A 680 -21.60 -22.11 -50.15
C THR A 680 -22.98 -21.95 -49.51
N LEU A 681 -23.91 -22.87 -49.79
CA LEU A 681 -25.23 -22.85 -49.18
C LEU A 681 -25.16 -23.18 -47.69
N LYS A 682 -24.34 -24.15 -47.31
CA LYS A 682 -24.20 -24.69 -45.96
C LYS A 682 -22.72 -24.71 -45.54
N PRO A 683 -22.16 -23.60 -45.04
CA PRO A 683 -20.75 -23.54 -44.64
C PRO A 683 -20.39 -24.37 -43.39
N CYS A 684 -21.36 -24.78 -42.58
CA CYS A 684 -21.16 -25.62 -41.39
C CYS A 684 -21.85 -26.98 -41.51
N TRP A 685 -21.13 -28.09 -41.34
CA TRP A 685 -21.68 -29.44 -41.47
C TRP A 685 -21.58 -30.15 -40.12
N LEU A 686 -22.67 -30.78 -39.66
CA LEU A 686 -22.72 -31.55 -38.43
C LEU A 686 -22.93 -33.03 -38.75
N MET A 687 -22.03 -33.90 -38.32
CA MET A 687 -21.97 -35.31 -38.73
C MET A 687 -21.46 -36.22 -37.61
N SER A 688 -21.81 -37.51 -37.64
CA SER A 688 -21.05 -38.53 -36.89
C SER A 688 -19.73 -38.86 -37.61
N PRO A 689 -18.72 -39.42 -36.92
CA PRO A 689 -17.48 -39.86 -37.57
C PRO A 689 -17.72 -40.79 -38.77
N GLN A 690 -18.68 -41.71 -38.63
CA GLN A 690 -19.09 -42.62 -39.70
C GLN A 690 -19.68 -41.87 -40.90
N ALA A 691 -20.59 -40.91 -40.67
CA ALA A 691 -21.21 -40.13 -41.74
C ALA A 691 -20.20 -39.31 -42.55
N VAL A 692 -19.14 -38.80 -41.91
CA VAL A 692 -18.03 -38.12 -42.61
C VAL A 692 -17.37 -39.05 -43.62
N SER A 693 -17.07 -40.29 -43.23
CA SER A 693 -16.43 -41.27 -44.09
C SER A 693 -17.36 -41.81 -45.20
N GLU A 694 -18.66 -41.89 -44.93
CA GLU A 694 -19.68 -42.37 -45.87
C GLU A 694 -19.96 -41.34 -46.97
N TYR A 695 -20.22 -40.08 -46.59
CA TYR A 695 -20.74 -39.05 -47.49
C TYR A 695 -19.67 -38.17 -48.13
N ILE A 696 -18.47 -38.05 -47.55
CA ILE A 696 -17.43 -37.14 -48.03
C ILE A 696 -16.23 -37.92 -48.55
N ALA A 697 -16.06 -37.95 -49.87
CA ALA A 697 -14.87 -38.54 -50.48
C ALA A 697 -13.60 -37.74 -50.19
N PRO A 698 -12.41 -38.39 -50.15
CA PRO A 698 -11.15 -37.70 -49.94
C PRO A 698 -10.89 -36.62 -50.99
N GLN A 699 -10.31 -35.50 -50.57
CA GLN A 699 -9.91 -34.36 -51.42
C GLN A 699 -11.05 -33.54 -52.06
N VAL A 700 -12.31 -33.96 -51.95
CA VAL A 700 -13.47 -33.23 -52.49
C VAL A 700 -13.72 -31.94 -51.72
N ILE A 701 -13.69 -32.02 -50.38
CA ILE A 701 -13.86 -30.87 -49.49
C ILE A 701 -12.76 -30.88 -48.45
N ASN A 702 -12.08 -29.73 -48.34
CA ASN A 702 -11.23 -29.41 -47.21
C ASN A 702 -11.94 -28.38 -46.33
N PHE A 703 -12.21 -28.75 -45.09
CA PHE A 703 -12.69 -27.86 -44.07
C PHE A 703 -11.53 -27.04 -43.51
N ASP A 704 -11.80 -25.80 -43.15
CA ASP A 704 -10.78 -24.99 -42.47
C ASP A 704 -10.65 -25.45 -41.01
N VAL A 705 -11.75 -25.85 -40.39
CA VAL A 705 -11.79 -26.29 -38.99
C VAL A 705 -12.67 -27.54 -38.83
N VAL A 706 -12.20 -28.51 -38.06
CA VAL A 706 -13.02 -29.56 -37.47
C VAL A 706 -13.15 -29.35 -35.96
N ILE A 707 -14.38 -29.44 -35.45
CA ILE A 707 -14.71 -29.34 -34.03
C ILE A 707 -15.28 -30.69 -33.61
N PHE A 708 -14.62 -31.36 -32.68
CA PHE A 708 -15.15 -32.56 -32.05
C PHE A 708 -15.90 -32.17 -30.78
N ASP A 709 -17.19 -32.48 -30.68
CA ASP A 709 -17.97 -32.33 -29.45
C ASP A 709 -18.10 -33.67 -28.73
N GLU A 710 -18.15 -33.63 -27.40
CA GLU A 710 -18.12 -34.81 -26.54
C GLU A 710 -16.98 -35.79 -26.91
N ALA A 711 -15.80 -35.25 -27.22
CA ALA A 711 -14.65 -36.00 -27.74
C ALA A 711 -14.10 -37.08 -26.79
N SER A 712 -14.50 -37.06 -25.51
CA SER A 712 -14.22 -38.16 -24.59
C SER A 712 -14.97 -39.45 -24.96
N GLN A 713 -16.00 -39.38 -25.81
CA GLN A 713 -16.78 -40.51 -26.33
C GLN A 713 -16.39 -40.93 -27.75
N ILE A 714 -15.44 -40.23 -28.39
CA ILE A 714 -15.00 -40.53 -29.75
C ILE A 714 -13.69 -41.33 -29.67
N ARG A 715 -13.60 -42.43 -30.41
CA ARG A 715 -12.34 -43.19 -30.52
C ARG A 715 -11.39 -42.50 -31.50
N THR A 716 -10.10 -42.61 -31.23
CA THR A 716 -9.07 -41.94 -32.03
C THR A 716 -9.11 -42.38 -33.49
N GLU A 717 -9.32 -43.67 -33.76
CA GLU A 717 -9.42 -44.23 -35.11
C GLU A 717 -10.60 -43.67 -35.93
N ASP A 718 -11.73 -43.40 -35.27
CA ASP A 718 -12.93 -42.86 -35.90
C ASP A 718 -12.73 -41.38 -36.29
N ALA A 719 -11.93 -40.65 -35.51
CA ALA A 719 -11.64 -39.24 -35.74
C ALA A 719 -10.70 -38.97 -36.93
N VAL A 720 -9.87 -39.95 -37.32
CA VAL A 720 -8.81 -39.77 -38.34
C VAL A 720 -9.40 -39.26 -39.67
N SER A 721 -10.53 -39.81 -40.11
CA SER A 721 -11.16 -39.42 -41.37
C SER A 721 -11.60 -37.95 -41.40
N SER A 722 -12.03 -37.44 -40.25
CA SER A 722 -12.44 -36.04 -40.08
C SER A 722 -11.22 -35.12 -39.99
N ILE A 723 -10.19 -35.50 -39.23
CA ILE A 723 -8.95 -34.72 -39.06
C ILE A 723 -8.23 -34.55 -40.41
N MET A 724 -8.12 -35.60 -41.22
CA MET A 724 -7.45 -35.53 -42.53
C MET A 724 -8.11 -34.57 -43.53
N ARG A 725 -9.36 -34.14 -43.27
CA ARG A 725 -10.11 -33.18 -44.11
C ARG A 725 -10.05 -31.75 -43.57
N SER A 726 -9.26 -31.49 -42.54
CA SER A 726 -9.25 -30.22 -41.82
C SER A 726 -7.84 -29.64 -41.68
N LYS A 727 -7.76 -28.31 -41.59
CA LYS A 727 -6.50 -27.62 -41.28
C LYS A 727 -6.32 -27.42 -39.79
N GLN A 728 -7.39 -27.07 -39.07
CA GLN A 728 -7.41 -26.82 -37.64
C GLN A 728 -8.30 -27.85 -36.94
N VAL A 729 -7.87 -28.33 -35.77
CA VAL A 729 -8.61 -29.32 -34.95
C VAL A 729 -8.92 -28.72 -33.58
N ILE A 730 -10.20 -28.64 -33.23
CA ILE A 730 -10.68 -28.23 -31.92
C ILE A 730 -11.37 -29.43 -31.27
N VAL A 731 -10.91 -29.82 -30.09
CA VAL A 731 -11.42 -31.01 -29.40
C VAL A 731 -12.09 -30.61 -28.09
N VAL A 732 -13.41 -30.67 -28.03
CA VAL A 732 -14.22 -30.25 -26.89
C VAL A 732 -14.75 -31.48 -26.15
N GLY A 733 -14.56 -31.53 -24.84
CA GLY A 733 -15.10 -32.62 -24.02
C GLY A 733 -14.71 -32.51 -22.56
N ASP A 734 -14.86 -33.60 -21.82
CA ASP A 734 -14.45 -33.67 -20.41
C ASP A 734 -13.86 -35.05 -20.08
N ASN A 735 -12.58 -35.06 -19.68
CA ASN A 735 -11.86 -36.27 -19.28
C ASN A 735 -12.37 -36.90 -17.97
N HIS A 736 -13.25 -36.20 -17.23
CA HIS A 736 -13.93 -36.73 -16.05
C HIS A 736 -15.36 -37.25 -16.35
N GLN A 737 -15.75 -37.34 -17.64
CA GLN A 737 -16.97 -38.02 -18.10
C GLN A 737 -16.64 -39.42 -18.69
N MET A 738 -17.67 -40.19 -19.08
CA MET A 738 -17.48 -41.58 -19.52
C MET A 738 -16.66 -41.67 -20.83
N PRO A 739 -15.73 -42.66 -20.93
CA PRO A 739 -15.02 -42.98 -22.17
C PRO A 739 -15.95 -43.63 -23.22
N PRO A 740 -15.49 -43.87 -24.46
CA PRO A 740 -16.27 -44.55 -25.49
C PRO A 740 -16.62 -45.98 -25.05
N SER A 741 -17.80 -46.49 -25.43
CA SER A 741 -18.22 -47.86 -25.09
C SER A 741 -17.62 -48.90 -26.06
N SER A 742 -17.20 -50.05 -25.52
CA SER A 742 -16.66 -51.21 -26.26
C SER A 742 -17.75 -52.19 -26.68
N PHE A 743 -18.85 -51.71 -27.28
CA PHE A 743 -20.04 -52.52 -27.56
C PHE A 743 -19.80 -53.77 -28.45
N PHE A 744 -18.76 -53.76 -29.29
CA PHE A 744 -18.43 -54.89 -30.18
C PHE A 744 -17.49 -55.94 -29.58
N ALA A 745 -16.74 -55.64 -28.52
CA ALA A 745 -15.85 -56.62 -27.87
C ALA A 745 -16.64 -57.63 -27.03
N SER A 746 -17.77 -57.21 -26.46
CA SER A 746 -18.63 -58.05 -25.61
C SER A 746 -19.43 -59.11 -26.37
N ILE A 747 -19.54 -59.01 -27.71
CA ILE A 747 -20.25 -60.02 -28.52
C ILE A 747 -19.37 -61.25 -28.79
N THR A 748 -18.05 -61.13 -28.63
CA THR A 748 -17.08 -62.22 -28.83
C THR A 748 -16.67 -62.95 -27.55
N SER A 749 -17.08 -62.47 -26.37
CA SER A 749 -16.79 -63.10 -25.07
C SER A 749 -18.08 -63.58 -24.39
N ASP A 750 -18.65 -64.66 -24.91
CA ASP A 750 -19.58 -65.53 -24.16
C ASP A 750 -18.78 -66.31 -23.08
N ALA A 751 -18.30 -65.61 -22.05
CA ALA A 751 -17.79 -66.23 -20.83
C ALA A 751 -17.96 -65.26 -19.65
N GLU A 752 -18.60 -65.77 -18.59
CA GLU A 752 -18.80 -65.15 -17.28
C GLU A 752 -17.48 -65.01 -16.49
N ASP A 753 -16.41 -64.49 -17.11
CA ASP A 753 -15.17 -64.18 -16.39
C ASP A 753 -15.20 -62.71 -15.93
N GLU A 754 -15.75 -62.49 -14.73
CA GLU A 754 -15.78 -61.19 -14.02
C GLU A 754 -14.37 -60.66 -13.61
N ASP A 755 -13.29 -61.36 -13.97
CA ASP A 755 -11.89 -61.07 -13.56
C ASP A 755 -10.94 -60.64 -14.70
N ASN A 756 -11.42 -60.49 -15.95
CA ASN A 756 -10.56 -60.03 -17.04
C ASN A 756 -10.49 -58.48 -17.08
N ASP A 757 -9.74 -57.89 -16.13
CA ASP A 757 -9.47 -56.45 -16.00
C ASP A 757 -8.58 -55.87 -17.14
N GLU A 758 -8.21 -56.67 -18.14
CA GLU A 758 -7.58 -56.21 -19.39
C GLU A 758 -8.63 -55.85 -20.45
N GLU A 759 -9.56 -54.94 -20.13
CA GLU A 759 -10.28 -54.21 -21.18
C GLU A 759 -9.23 -53.41 -21.98
N GLU A 760 -9.02 -53.77 -23.25
CA GLU A 760 -8.21 -53.01 -24.21
C GLU A 760 -8.60 -51.53 -24.13
N ARG A 761 -7.71 -50.71 -23.55
CA ARG A 761 -7.88 -49.27 -23.44
C ARG A 761 -7.77 -48.66 -24.84
N TYR A 762 -8.89 -48.50 -25.53
CA TYR A 762 -8.95 -47.51 -26.58
C TYR A 762 -8.90 -46.12 -25.92
N GLU A 763 -7.83 -45.38 -26.17
CA GLU A 763 -7.75 -43.99 -25.74
C GLU A 763 -8.81 -43.17 -26.49
N SER A 764 -9.54 -42.31 -25.77
CA SER A 764 -10.45 -41.37 -26.42
C SER A 764 -9.65 -40.32 -27.16
N LEU A 765 -10.25 -39.72 -28.19
CA LEU A 765 -9.65 -38.61 -28.92
C LEU A 765 -9.17 -37.50 -27.98
N LEU A 766 -9.97 -37.18 -26.95
CA LEU A 766 -9.61 -36.14 -25.98
C LEU A 766 -8.36 -36.50 -25.15
N ALA A 767 -8.15 -37.77 -24.81
CA ALA A 767 -6.98 -38.23 -24.07
C ALA A 767 -5.71 -38.15 -24.94
N GLU A 768 -5.78 -38.62 -26.19
CA GLU A 768 -4.66 -38.60 -27.14
C GLU A 768 -4.24 -37.17 -27.54
N CYS A 769 -5.17 -36.21 -27.49
CA CYS A 769 -4.88 -34.79 -27.73
C CYS A 769 -4.19 -34.08 -26.54
N GLY A 770 -3.71 -34.80 -25.52
CA GLY A 770 -3.07 -34.21 -24.33
C GLY A 770 -1.80 -33.39 -24.61
N PHE A 771 -1.19 -33.52 -25.80
CA PHE A 771 -0.07 -32.68 -26.23
C PHE A 771 -0.50 -31.27 -26.70
N MET A 772 -1.79 -31.07 -26.98
CA MET A 772 -2.31 -29.77 -27.39
C MET A 772 -2.52 -28.85 -26.19
N ARG A 773 -2.57 -27.55 -26.44
CA ARG A 773 -2.98 -26.55 -25.46
C ARG A 773 -4.40 -26.84 -24.97
N GLU A 774 -4.58 -26.93 -23.66
CA GLU A 774 -5.89 -27.07 -23.02
C GLU A 774 -6.44 -25.72 -22.55
N PHE A 775 -7.72 -25.48 -22.81
CA PHE A 775 -8.51 -24.39 -22.24
C PHE A 775 -9.64 -24.94 -21.38
N THR A 776 -9.88 -24.34 -20.21
CA THR A 776 -10.95 -24.77 -19.29
C THR A 776 -12.09 -23.75 -19.26
N LEU A 777 -13.32 -24.20 -19.49
CA LEU A 777 -14.52 -23.41 -19.26
C LEU A 777 -14.84 -23.36 -17.76
N LYS A 778 -15.03 -22.15 -17.20
CA LYS A 778 -15.03 -21.95 -15.75
C LYS A 778 -16.41 -21.72 -15.13
N TRP A 779 -17.31 -21.04 -15.82
CA TRP A 779 -18.61 -20.68 -15.23
C TRP A 779 -19.57 -21.86 -15.23
N HIS A 780 -20.16 -22.20 -14.08
CA HIS A 780 -21.15 -23.27 -13.97
C HIS A 780 -22.57 -22.71 -13.85
N TYR A 781 -23.39 -22.92 -14.89
CA TYR A 781 -24.74 -22.34 -15.02
C TYR A 781 -25.87 -23.33 -14.70
N ARG A 782 -25.58 -24.63 -14.62
CA ARG A 782 -26.60 -25.69 -14.51
C ARG A 782 -27.23 -25.74 -13.11
N SER A 783 -26.40 -25.80 -12.08
CA SER A 783 -26.84 -26.03 -10.72
C SER A 783 -27.47 -24.76 -10.15
N LYS A 784 -28.67 -24.90 -9.61
CA LYS A 784 -29.41 -23.85 -8.89
C LYS A 784 -29.07 -23.80 -7.41
N ASP A 785 -28.24 -24.73 -6.95
CA ASP A 785 -27.65 -24.76 -5.63
C ASP A 785 -26.20 -25.26 -5.71
N GLU A 786 -25.26 -24.55 -5.09
CA GLU A 786 -23.83 -24.88 -5.17
C GLU A 786 -23.52 -26.28 -4.61
N SER A 787 -24.33 -26.79 -3.69
CA SER A 787 -24.10 -28.11 -3.08
C SER A 787 -24.15 -29.26 -4.09
N LEU A 788 -24.84 -29.09 -5.22
CA LEU A 788 -24.94 -30.09 -6.29
C LEU A 788 -23.61 -30.34 -6.99
N ILE A 789 -22.87 -29.26 -7.29
CA ILE A 789 -21.61 -29.33 -8.03
C ILE A 789 -20.38 -29.25 -7.11
N TYR A 790 -20.53 -28.80 -5.86
CA TYR A 790 -19.42 -28.54 -4.94
C TYR A 790 -18.48 -29.74 -4.76
N PHE A 791 -19.03 -30.95 -4.54
CA PHE A 791 -18.22 -32.16 -4.43
C PHE A 791 -17.41 -32.41 -5.70
N SER A 792 -18.07 -32.35 -6.86
CA SER A 792 -17.41 -32.56 -8.13
C SER A 792 -16.36 -31.51 -8.44
N ASN A 793 -16.66 -30.22 -8.20
CA ASN A 793 -15.73 -29.11 -8.38
C ASN A 793 -14.43 -29.35 -7.58
N LYS A 794 -14.56 -29.77 -6.32
CA LYS A 794 -13.42 -30.01 -5.44
C LYS A 794 -12.62 -31.26 -5.81
N LYS A 795 -13.30 -32.36 -6.19
CA LYS A 795 -12.65 -33.68 -6.40
C LYS A 795 -12.16 -33.91 -7.83
N PHE A 796 -12.82 -33.33 -8.83
CA PHE A 796 -12.50 -33.54 -10.25
C PHE A 796 -11.99 -32.28 -10.96
N TYR A 797 -12.27 -31.08 -10.45
CA TYR A 797 -11.97 -29.82 -11.15
C TYR A 797 -11.14 -28.82 -10.36
N ASN A 798 -10.43 -29.27 -9.31
CA ASN A 798 -9.50 -28.46 -8.51
C ASN A 798 -10.08 -27.16 -7.93
N SER A 799 -11.40 -27.09 -7.74
CA SER A 799 -12.12 -25.87 -7.33
C SER A 799 -11.99 -24.68 -8.31
N GLU A 800 -11.70 -24.95 -9.60
CA GLU A 800 -11.58 -23.90 -10.62
C GLU A 800 -12.93 -23.41 -11.16
N LEU A 801 -14.03 -24.15 -10.94
CA LEU A 801 -15.35 -23.73 -11.41
C LEU A 801 -15.90 -22.59 -10.56
N ILE A 802 -16.42 -21.59 -11.26
CA ILE A 802 -17.15 -20.45 -10.69
C ILE A 802 -18.61 -20.87 -10.52
N THR A 803 -19.03 -20.99 -9.27
CA THR A 803 -20.41 -21.31 -8.86
C THR A 803 -21.03 -20.11 -8.16
N PHE A 804 -22.36 -20.06 -8.18
CA PHE A 804 -23.13 -18.92 -7.68
C PHE A 804 -23.97 -19.38 -6.47
N PRO A 805 -23.89 -18.68 -5.33
CA PRO A 805 -24.66 -19.02 -4.14
C PRO A 805 -26.16 -18.88 -4.39
N ASN A 806 -26.96 -19.71 -3.73
CA ASN A 806 -28.43 -19.67 -3.79
C ASN A 806 -28.97 -18.83 -2.60
N PRO A 807 -29.97 -17.93 -2.80
CA PRO A 807 -30.48 -17.08 -1.71
C PRO A 807 -31.29 -17.83 -0.66
N VAL A 808 -31.78 -19.03 -0.95
CA VAL A 808 -32.67 -19.76 -0.05
C VAL A 808 -32.14 -21.16 0.16
N LYS A 809 -31.85 -21.52 1.42
CA LYS A 809 -31.55 -22.90 1.78
C LYS A 809 -32.86 -23.59 2.18
N ASN A 810 -33.53 -24.24 1.23
CA ASN A 810 -34.80 -24.95 1.44
C ASN A 810 -34.74 -26.40 0.97
N ASP A 811 -35.70 -27.21 1.42
CA ASP A 811 -35.77 -28.65 1.10
C ASP A 811 -36.03 -28.99 -0.37
N SER A 812 -36.31 -27.99 -1.22
CA SER A 812 -36.55 -28.20 -2.65
C SER A 812 -35.28 -28.09 -3.51
N ARG A 813 -34.12 -27.77 -2.92
CA ARG A 813 -32.86 -27.59 -3.66
C ARG A 813 -31.64 -28.15 -2.92
N GLY A 814 -30.65 -28.62 -3.67
CA GLY A 814 -29.40 -29.16 -3.14
C GLY A 814 -29.38 -30.68 -3.03
N VAL A 815 -28.45 -31.20 -2.23
CA VAL A 815 -28.21 -32.64 -2.07
C VAL A 815 -28.81 -33.19 -0.78
N TYR A 816 -29.44 -34.36 -0.85
CA TYR A 816 -30.10 -35.03 0.27
C TYR A 816 -29.76 -36.52 0.31
N PHE A 817 -29.70 -37.06 1.52
CA PHE A 817 -29.52 -38.48 1.76
C PHE A 817 -30.76 -39.10 2.40
N LYS A 818 -31.34 -40.10 1.73
CA LYS A 818 -32.45 -40.92 2.24
C LYS A 818 -31.90 -42.31 2.58
N TYR A 819 -31.63 -42.51 3.87
CA TYR A 819 -31.26 -43.81 4.41
C TYR A 819 -32.49 -44.73 4.49
N VAL A 820 -32.39 -45.95 3.96
CA VAL A 820 -33.47 -46.95 3.98
C VAL A 820 -33.14 -48.04 5.00
N GLU A 821 -33.87 -48.05 6.11
CA GLU A 821 -33.65 -49.01 7.19
C GLU A 821 -34.13 -50.43 6.83
N GLN A 822 -33.35 -51.43 7.28
CA GLN A 822 -33.70 -52.86 7.16
C GLN A 822 -33.99 -53.32 5.71
N ALA A 823 -33.39 -52.66 4.74
CA ALA A 823 -33.44 -53.07 3.35
C ALA A 823 -32.44 -54.21 3.08
N VAL A 824 -32.92 -55.23 2.36
CA VAL A 824 -32.17 -56.44 2.06
C VAL A 824 -31.78 -56.43 0.59
N TYR A 825 -30.49 -56.60 0.33
CA TYR A 825 -29.96 -56.81 -1.01
C TYR A 825 -30.02 -58.31 -1.38
N ASN A 826 -30.68 -58.63 -2.50
CA ASN A 826 -30.85 -60.02 -2.93
C ASN A 826 -29.63 -60.54 -3.70
N ARG A 827 -28.51 -60.75 -2.98
CA ARG A 827 -27.20 -61.13 -3.56
C ARG A 827 -27.20 -62.46 -4.32
N GLY A 828 -27.90 -63.47 -3.80
CA GLY A 828 -27.94 -64.84 -4.36
C GLY A 828 -29.15 -65.13 -5.26
N GLY A 829 -29.99 -64.13 -5.55
CA GLY A 829 -31.18 -64.27 -6.39
C GLY A 829 -30.88 -64.11 -7.89
N LYS A 830 -31.85 -64.48 -8.74
CA LYS A 830 -31.78 -64.27 -10.19
C LYS A 830 -31.73 -62.78 -10.60
N LYS A 831 -32.30 -61.89 -9.78
CA LYS A 831 -32.20 -60.42 -9.91
C LYS A 831 -31.49 -59.86 -8.69
N LYS A 832 -30.35 -59.21 -8.90
CA LYS A 832 -29.49 -58.61 -7.87
C LYS A 832 -29.97 -57.19 -7.55
N GLN A 833 -31.04 -57.09 -6.76
CA GLN A 833 -31.77 -55.84 -6.52
C GLN A 833 -32.11 -55.61 -5.04
N ASN A 834 -32.43 -54.37 -4.70
CA ASN A 834 -32.94 -53.96 -3.39
C ASN A 834 -34.37 -53.39 -3.54
N ILE A 835 -35.36 -54.24 -3.22
CA ILE A 835 -36.78 -53.93 -3.41
C ILE A 835 -37.24 -52.80 -2.48
N ARG A 836 -36.78 -52.77 -1.22
CA ARG A 836 -37.16 -51.69 -0.29
C ARG A 836 -36.62 -50.33 -0.73
N GLU A 837 -35.41 -50.29 -1.29
CA GLU A 837 -34.92 -49.05 -1.90
C GLU A 837 -35.78 -48.64 -3.11
N ALA A 838 -36.17 -49.59 -3.97
CA ALA A 838 -37.04 -49.31 -5.11
C ALA A 838 -38.43 -48.80 -4.68
N GLU A 839 -39.02 -49.36 -3.62
CA GLU A 839 -40.25 -48.88 -2.99
C GLU A 839 -40.14 -47.43 -2.51
N GLU A 840 -39.06 -47.08 -1.81
CA GLU A 840 -38.83 -45.71 -1.36
C GLU A 840 -38.60 -44.74 -2.53
N VAL A 841 -37.90 -45.17 -3.58
CA VAL A 841 -37.74 -44.38 -4.81
C VAL A 841 -39.10 -44.12 -5.47
N GLY A 842 -39.96 -45.14 -5.57
CA GLY A 842 -41.32 -44.99 -6.09
C GLY A 842 -42.16 -43.98 -5.28
N LYS A 843 -42.09 -44.04 -3.94
CA LYS A 843 -42.76 -43.06 -3.07
C LYS A 843 -42.24 -41.64 -3.27
N LEU A 844 -40.92 -41.47 -3.43
CA LEU A 844 -40.31 -40.17 -3.69
C LEU A 844 -40.72 -39.62 -5.06
N ALA A 845 -40.84 -40.47 -6.08
CA ALA A 845 -41.34 -40.08 -7.39
C ALA A 845 -42.79 -39.60 -7.34
N LEU A 846 -43.65 -40.32 -6.60
CA LEU A 846 -45.04 -39.89 -6.37
C LEU A 846 -45.11 -38.55 -5.62
N LEU A 847 -44.29 -38.40 -4.57
CA LEU A 847 -44.21 -37.15 -3.79
C LEU A 847 -43.74 -35.97 -4.66
N HIS A 848 -42.76 -36.20 -5.54
CA HIS A 848 -42.28 -35.19 -6.49
C HIS A 848 -43.40 -34.66 -7.37
N ILE A 849 -44.22 -35.55 -7.93
CA ILE A 849 -45.33 -35.17 -8.80
C ILE A 849 -46.38 -34.38 -8.03
N GLN A 850 -46.75 -34.82 -6.83
CA GLN A 850 -47.72 -34.14 -5.97
C GLN A 850 -47.28 -32.72 -5.57
N GLN A 851 -45.98 -32.49 -5.43
CA GLN A 851 -45.44 -31.22 -4.96
C GLN A 851 -44.93 -30.31 -6.09
N ASN A 852 -44.42 -30.88 -7.18
CA ASN A 852 -43.63 -30.19 -8.21
C ASN A 852 -43.83 -30.80 -9.62
N GLN A 853 -45.08 -31.03 -10.05
CA GLN A 853 -45.40 -31.64 -11.36
C GLN A 853 -44.78 -30.93 -12.57
N GLU A 854 -44.48 -29.63 -12.47
CA GLU A 854 -43.83 -28.88 -13.55
C GLU A 854 -42.34 -29.20 -13.71
N GLN A 855 -41.68 -29.68 -12.65
CA GLN A 855 -40.26 -30.01 -12.66
C GLN A 855 -40.03 -31.42 -13.23
N SER A 856 -39.02 -31.53 -14.09
CA SER A 856 -38.60 -32.79 -14.67
C SER A 856 -37.88 -33.69 -13.64
N LEU A 857 -38.09 -35.00 -13.73
CA LEU A 857 -37.55 -36.00 -12.79
C LEU A 857 -36.74 -37.07 -13.54
N GLY A 858 -35.53 -37.35 -13.07
CA GLY A 858 -34.71 -38.46 -13.54
C GLY A 858 -34.39 -39.42 -12.42
N ILE A 859 -34.54 -40.71 -12.66
CA ILE A 859 -34.15 -41.75 -11.72
C ILE A 859 -32.94 -42.49 -12.29
N ILE A 860 -31.87 -42.52 -11.52
CA ILE A 860 -30.61 -43.16 -11.91
C ILE A 860 -30.32 -44.29 -10.93
N ALA A 861 -30.30 -45.52 -11.41
CA ALA A 861 -29.92 -46.69 -10.62
C ALA A 861 -28.45 -47.08 -10.87
N PHE A 862 -27.78 -47.59 -9.84
CA PHE A 862 -26.37 -48.03 -9.97
C PHE A 862 -26.23 -49.37 -10.72
N SER A 863 -27.31 -50.12 -10.90
CA SER A 863 -27.35 -51.37 -11.69
C SER A 863 -28.58 -51.42 -12.59
N LYS A 864 -28.53 -52.29 -13.61
CA LYS A 864 -29.68 -52.55 -14.50
C LYS A 864 -30.84 -53.21 -13.74
N ASP A 865 -30.54 -54.24 -12.95
CA ASP A 865 -31.53 -54.95 -12.14
C ASP A 865 -32.28 -54.00 -11.18
N GLN A 866 -31.57 -53.03 -10.59
CA GLN A 866 -32.21 -52.03 -9.73
C GLN A 866 -33.09 -51.05 -10.53
N ALA A 867 -32.68 -50.66 -11.75
CA ALA A 867 -33.52 -49.83 -12.62
C ALA A 867 -34.84 -50.54 -12.97
N GLU A 868 -34.77 -51.83 -13.29
CA GLU A 868 -35.96 -52.66 -13.56
C GLU A 868 -36.86 -52.77 -12.31
N ALA A 869 -36.27 -52.99 -11.13
CA ALA A 869 -37.03 -53.04 -9.88
C ALA A 869 -37.77 -51.72 -9.59
N ILE A 870 -37.15 -50.59 -9.89
CA ILE A 870 -37.80 -49.28 -9.74
C ILE A 870 -38.91 -49.10 -10.76
N GLN A 871 -38.69 -49.48 -12.03
CA GLN A 871 -39.72 -49.42 -13.06
C GLN A 871 -40.96 -50.24 -12.65
N GLU A 872 -40.76 -51.49 -12.21
CA GLU A 872 -41.84 -52.35 -11.71
C GLU A 872 -42.63 -51.69 -10.55
N GLN A 873 -41.95 -50.91 -9.71
CA GLN A 873 -42.60 -50.19 -8.61
C GLN A 873 -43.35 -48.94 -9.07
N ILE A 874 -42.81 -48.20 -10.03
CA ILE A 874 -43.49 -47.05 -10.65
C ILE A 874 -44.75 -47.53 -11.37
N ASP A 875 -44.68 -48.65 -12.09
CA ASP A 875 -45.83 -49.24 -12.78
C ASP A 875 -46.94 -49.60 -11.78
N LYS A 876 -46.60 -50.28 -10.67
CA LYS A 876 -47.58 -50.61 -9.60
C LYS A 876 -48.22 -49.36 -8.99
N LEU A 877 -47.43 -48.32 -8.72
CA LEU A 877 -47.97 -47.08 -8.16
C LEU A 877 -48.82 -46.31 -9.18
N SER A 878 -48.53 -46.47 -10.47
CA SER A 878 -49.26 -45.84 -11.57
C SER A 878 -50.68 -46.40 -11.73
N ASP A 879 -50.89 -47.67 -11.38
CA ASP A 879 -52.22 -48.29 -11.34
C ASP A 879 -53.17 -47.57 -10.37
N GLU A 880 -52.63 -47.05 -9.25
CA GLU A 880 -53.39 -46.35 -8.20
C GLU A 880 -53.36 -44.82 -8.36
N ASN A 881 -52.45 -44.27 -9.16
CA ASN A 881 -52.20 -42.82 -9.30
C ASN A 881 -52.12 -42.39 -10.78
N PRO A 882 -53.23 -41.96 -11.40
CA PRO A 882 -53.25 -41.59 -12.83
C PRO A 882 -52.28 -40.48 -13.23
N GLU A 883 -52.02 -39.53 -12.32
CA GLU A 883 -51.07 -38.43 -12.55
C GLU A 883 -49.62 -38.92 -12.69
N LEU A 884 -49.24 -39.97 -11.95
CA LEU A 884 -47.93 -40.63 -12.07
C LEU A 884 -47.82 -41.35 -13.43
N ALA A 885 -48.87 -42.08 -13.82
CA ALA A 885 -48.94 -42.75 -15.11
C ALA A 885 -48.77 -41.76 -16.29
N GLU A 886 -49.40 -40.58 -16.19
CA GLU A 886 -49.29 -39.53 -17.22
C GLU A 886 -47.88 -38.94 -17.29
N PHE A 887 -47.26 -38.66 -16.15
CA PHE A 887 -45.92 -38.08 -16.08
C PHE A 887 -44.83 -39.05 -16.58
N CYS A 888 -44.97 -40.34 -16.28
CA CYS A 888 -44.00 -41.39 -16.55
C CYS A 888 -44.19 -42.13 -17.90
N ARG A 889 -45.00 -41.60 -18.83
CA ARG A 889 -45.14 -42.22 -20.16
C ARG A 889 -43.80 -42.34 -20.87
N ASP A 890 -43.63 -43.38 -21.68
CA ASP A 890 -42.38 -43.68 -22.40
C ASP A 890 -41.91 -42.52 -23.31
N GLU A 891 -42.84 -41.72 -23.85
CA GLU A 891 -42.54 -40.55 -24.70
C GLU A 891 -42.39 -39.23 -23.91
N SER A 892 -42.39 -39.28 -22.57
CA SER A 892 -42.30 -38.10 -21.72
C SER A 892 -40.90 -37.48 -21.76
N GLU A 893 -40.81 -36.24 -22.24
CA GLU A 893 -39.56 -35.45 -22.14
C GLU A 893 -39.23 -35.07 -20.69
N LYS A 894 -40.20 -35.15 -19.76
CA LYS A 894 -40.04 -34.75 -18.36
C LYS A 894 -39.53 -35.87 -17.44
N PHE A 895 -39.53 -37.13 -17.88
CA PHE A 895 -39.17 -38.29 -17.04
C PHE A 895 -38.09 -39.18 -17.67
N PHE A 896 -37.30 -39.89 -16.85
CA PHE A 896 -36.57 -41.08 -17.29
C PHE A 896 -36.23 -41.99 -16.11
N ILE A 897 -36.04 -43.28 -16.38
CA ILE A 897 -35.33 -44.23 -15.51
C ILE A 897 -34.16 -44.84 -16.30
N LYS A 898 -32.94 -44.67 -15.81
CA LYS A 898 -31.72 -45.17 -16.49
C LYS A 898 -30.74 -45.75 -15.47
N ASN A 899 -29.85 -46.63 -15.92
CA ASN A 899 -28.69 -47.06 -15.13
C ASN A 899 -27.49 -46.13 -15.34
N LEU A 900 -26.45 -46.25 -14.51
CA LEU A 900 -25.23 -45.43 -14.60
C LEU A 900 -24.57 -45.40 -15.98
N GLU A 901 -24.67 -46.48 -16.76
CA GLU A 901 -24.04 -46.59 -18.09
C GLU A 901 -24.79 -45.81 -19.18
N ASN A 902 -26.09 -45.53 -18.99
CA ASN A 902 -26.95 -44.96 -20.03
C ASN A 902 -27.37 -43.51 -19.80
N VAL A 903 -27.00 -42.89 -18.67
CA VAL A 903 -27.48 -41.55 -18.26
C VAL A 903 -26.70 -40.36 -18.88
N GLN A 904 -25.77 -40.62 -19.80
CA GLN A 904 -24.93 -39.57 -20.34
C GLN A 904 -25.67 -38.66 -21.33
N GLY A 905 -25.49 -37.36 -21.17
CA GLY A 905 -26.17 -36.35 -21.99
C GLY A 905 -27.52 -35.92 -21.41
N ASP A 906 -28.16 -36.75 -20.60
CA ASP A 906 -29.39 -36.38 -19.92
C ASP A 906 -29.14 -35.44 -18.73
N GLU A 907 -30.14 -34.64 -18.41
CA GLU A 907 -30.23 -33.81 -17.20
C GLU A 907 -31.71 -33.61 -16.83
N ARG A 908 -31.98 -33.42 -15.54
CA ARG A 908 -33.34 -33.18 -15.03
C ARG A 908 -33.30 -32.18 -13.88
N ASP A 909 -34.46 -31.59 -13.58
CA ASP A 909 -34.58 -30.66 -12.47
C ASP A 909 -34.30 -31.37 -11.15
N VAL A 910 -34.88 -32.56 -10.98
CA VAL A 910 -34.68 -33.43 -9.82
C VAL A 910 -34.09 -34.76 -10.27
N ILE A 911 -33.07 -35.23 -9.54
CA ILE A 911 -32.49 -36.56 -9.73
C ILE A 911 -32.65 -37.37 -8.45
N ILE A 912 -33.16 -38.60 -8.58
CA ILE A 912 -33.12 -39.62 -7.53
C ILE A 912 -32.06 -40.65 -7.93
N LEU A 913 -31.03 -40.78 -7.11
CA LEU A 913 -30.00 -41.80 -7.25
C LEU A 913 -30.34 -42.99 -6.35
N SER A 914 -30.51 -44.18 -6.91
CA SER A 914 -30.70 -45.42 -6.14
C SER A 914 -29.43 -46.26 -6.18
N PHE A 915 -28.85 -46.50 -5.00
CA PHE A 915 -27.62 -47.28 -4.89
C PHE A 915 -27.86 -48.78 -5.14
N GLY A 916 -28.97 -49.35 -4.65
CA GLY A 916 -29.41 -50.70 -4.97
C GLY A 916 -28.58 -51.84 -4.34
N TYR A 917 -27.38 -51.57 -3.83
CA TYR A 917 -26.54 -52.53 -3.11
C TYR A 917 -26.63 -52.32 -1.60
N GLY A 918 -26.50 -53.39 -0.83
CA GLY A 918 -26.65 -53.33 0.62
C GLY A 918 -26.29 -54.65 1.30
N LYS A 919 -26.68 -54.79 2.57
CA LYS A 919 -26.52 -56.03 3.33
C LYS A 919 -27.55 -57.05 2.88
N ASP A 920 -27.16 -58.33 2.81
CA ASP A 920 -28.10 -59.41 2.49
C ASP A 920 -28.90 -59.89 3.72
N ASN A 921 -29.68 -60.97 3.57
CA ASN A 921 -30.52 -61.53 4.64
C ASN A 921 -29.71 -62.04 5.84
N GLU A 922 -28.42 -62.36 5.65
CA GLU A 922 -27.52 -62.84 6.71
C GLU A 922 -26.75 -61.68 7.36
N GLY A 923 -26.93 -60.46 6.84
CA GLY A 923 -26.23 -59.26 7.29
C GLY A 923 -24.83 -59.11 6.67
N GLU A 924 -24.45 -59.97 5.73
CA GLU A 924 -23.19 -59.84 5.00
C GLU A 924 -23.25 -58.72 3.97
N PHE A 925 -22.11 -58.05 3.78
CA PHE A 925 -21.99 -56.90 2.89
C PHE A 925 -21.11 -57.25 1.67
N SER A 926 -21.61 -57.01 0.46
CA SER A 926 -20.83 -57.16 -0.77
C SER A 926 -19.88 -55.97 -0.93
N HIS A 927 -18.59 -56.24 -1.21
CA HIS A 927 -17.61 -55.20 -1.55
C HIS A 927 -17.52 -54.91 -3.06
N TYR A 928 -18.38 -55.57 -3.86
CA TYR A 928 -18.51 -55.37 -5.29
C TYR A 928 -19.87 -54.73 -5.63
N PHE A 929 -19.81 -53.52 -6.19
CA PHE A 929 -20.92 -52.63 -6.53
C PHE A 929 -21.07 -52.44 -8.04
N GLY A 930 -20.73 -53.48 -8.82
CA GLY A 930 -20.88 -53.51 -10.27
C GLY A 930 -20.12 -52.39 -10.98
N PRO A 931 -20.78 -51.52 -11.77
CA PRO A 931 -20.10 -50.49 -12.59
C PRO A 931 -19.18 -49.53 -11.83
N LEU A 932 -19.39 -49.36 -10.52
CA LEU A 932 -18.57 -48.48 -9.68
C LEU A 932 -17.20 -49.08 -9.32
N ASN A 933 -17.08 -50.42 -9.30
CA ASN A 933 -15.82 -51.12 -9.02
C ASN A 933 -14.92 -51.25 -10.25
N ARG A 934 -15.50 -51.12 -11.45
CA ARG A 934 -14.78 -51.16 -12.73
C ARG A 934 -13.90 -49.92 -12.92
N VAL A 935 -12.92 -50.01 -13.82
CA VAL A 935 -12.11 -48.85 -14.26
C VAL A 935 -13.04 -47.73 -14.78
N GLY A 936 -12.77 -46.48 -14.39
CA GLY A 936 -13.63 -45.34 -14.72
C GLY A 936 -14.89 -45.24 -13.87
N GLY A 937 -15.03 -46.03 -12.79
CA GLY A 937 -16.15 -45.93 -11.85
C GLY A 937 -16.32 -44.53 -11.25
N GLU A 938 -15.21 -43.81 -11.02
CA GLU A 938 -15.22 -42.41 -10.58
C GLU A 938 -15.86 -41.46 -11.59
N ARG A 939 -15.68 -41.71 -12.89
CA ARG A 939 -16.31 -40.93 -13.97
C ARG A 939 -17.81 -41.19 -14.04
N ARG A 940 -18.24 -42.46 -13.87
CA ARG A 940 -19.66 -42.83 -13.80
C ARG A 940 -20.36 -42.14 -12.62
N LEU A 941 -19.70 -42.12 -11.46
CA LEU A 941 -20.19 -41.40 -10.28
C LEU A 941 -20.29 -39.88 -10.56
N ASN A 942 -19.21 -39.26 -11.07
CA ASN A 942 -19.20 -37.83 -11.38
C ASN A 942 -20.31 -37.45 -12.37
N VAL A 943 -20.52 -38.29 -13.40
CA VAL A 943 -21.62 -38.11 -14.35
C VAL A 943 -22.96 -38.14 -13.61
N ALA A 944 -23.23 -39.15 -12.79
CA ALA A 944 -24.51 -39.31 -12.10
C ALA A 944 -24.84 -38.15 -11.13
N ILE A 945 -23.86 -37.72 -10.33
CA ILE A 945 -24.07 -36.66 -9.33
C ILE A 945 -24.17 -35.25 -9.93
N THR A 946 -23.85 -35.08 -11.23
CA THR A 946 -23.91 -33.78 -11.93
C THR A 946 -25.10 -33.65 -12.90
N ARG A 947 -26.08 -34.56 -12.81
CA ARG A 947 -27.30 -34.54 -13.67
C ARG A 947 -28.42 -33.66 -13.17
N ALA A 948 -28.43 -33.29 -11.88
CA ALA A 948 -29.47 -32.49 -11.26
C ALA A 948 -29.28 -30.99 -11.49
N LYS A 949 -30.36 -30.26 -11.79
CA LYS A 949 -30.36 -28.78 -11.81
C LYS A 949 -30.75 -28.19 -10.47
N TYR A 950 -31.77 -28.74 -9.80
CA TYR A 950 -32.31 -28.22 -8.55
C TYR A 950 -32.00 -29.12 -7.36
N LYS A 951 -32.31 -30.42 -7.46
CA LYS A 951 -32.27 -31.32 -6.30
C LYS A 951 -31.74 -32.69 -6.67
N LEU A 952 -30.91 -33.26 -5.77
CA LEU A 952 -30.44 -34.63 -5.85
C LEU A 952 -30.76 -35.36 -4.55
N ILE A 953 -31.39 -36.52 -4.64
CA ILE A 953 -31.67 -37.40 -3.50
C ILE A 953 -30.94 -38.72 -3.71
N LEU A 954 -29.96 -39.04 -2.87
CA LEU A 954 -29.36 -40.37 -2.83
C LEU A 954 -30.18 -41.26 -1.90
N VAL A 955 -30.69 -42.36 -2.43
CA VAL A 955 -31.39 -43.43 -1.71
C VAL A 955 -30.43 -44.61 -1.58
N ALA A 956 -30.08 -44.96 -0.34
CA ALA A 956 -29.24 -46.12 -0.06
C ALA A 956 -29.58 -46.75 1.30
N SER A 957 -29.34 -48.04 1.41
CA SER A 957 -29.51 -48.84 2.63
C SER A 957 -28.23 -48.97 3.47
N ILE A 958 -27.19 -48.21 3.12
CA ILE A 958 -25.89 -48.19 3.80
C ILE A 958 -25.43 -46.78 4.12
N ARG A 959 -24.53 -46.64 5.09
CA ARG A 959 -23.84 -45.38 5.41
C ARG A 959 -22.37 -45.45 4.98
N ALA A 960 -21.72 -44.29 4.96
CA ALA A 960 -20.29 -44.20 4.61
C ALA A 960 -19.38 -45.13 5.45
N ASN A 961 -19.70 -45.33 6.73
CA ASN A 961 -18.95 -46.20 7.62
C ASN A 961 -19.07 -47.69 7.28
N ASP A 962 -20.13 -48.10 6.57
CA ASP A 962 -20.28 -49.47 6.07
C ASP A 962 -19.36 -49.73 4.87
N LEU A 963 -18.88 -48.69 4.19
CA LEU A 963 -17.97 -48.81 3.05
C LEU A 963 -16.50 -48.90 3.50
N GLN A 964 -15.88 -50.04 3.21
CA GLN A 964 -14.44 -50.25 3.31
C GLN A 964 -13.86 -50.33 1.90
N PRO A 965 -13.31 -49.22 1.36
CA PRO A 965 -12.67 -49.26 0.06
C PRO A 965 -11.34 -50.03 0.18
N GLU A 966 -11.28 -51.24 -0.36
CA GLU A 966 -10.05 -52.02 -0.49
C GLU A 966 -9.43 -51.79 -1.88
N GLY A 967 -8.11 -51.55 -1.94
CA GLY A 967 -7.34 -51.43 -3.20
C GLY A 967 -7.33 -50.05 -3.87
N LYS A 968 -6.86 -49.99 -5.13
CA LYS A 968 -6.71 -48.77 -5.96
C LYS A 968 -8.01 -48.30 -6.65
N ARG A 969 -9.19 -48.78 -6.24
CA ARG A 969 -10.46 -48.54 -6.96
C ARG A 969 -11.06 -47.18 -6.56
N GLU A 970 -10.79 -46.16 -7.37
CA GLU A 970 -11.17 -44.77 -7.06
C GLU A 970 -12.68 -44.52 -6.98
N GLY A 971 -13.50 -45.21 -7.77
CA GLY A 971 -14.96 -45.02 -7.80
C GLY A 971 -15.65 -45.26 -6.45
N VAL A 972 -15.35 -46.38 -5.79
CA VAL A 972 -15.91 -46.72 -4.46
C VAL A 972 -15.42 -45.75 -3.40
N ARG A 973 -14.15 -45.34 -3.47
CA ARG A 973 -13.58 -44.32 -2.57
C ARG A 973 -14.34 -42.99 -2.70
N PHE A 974 -14.52 -42.48 -3.91
CA PHE A 974 -15.24 -41.22 -4.11
C PHE A 974 -16.72 -41.33 -3.74
N PHE A 975 -17.36 -42.49 -3.94
CA PHE A 975 -18.73 -42.70 -3.49
C PHE A 975 -18.85 -42.67 -1.95
N LYS A 976 -17.90 -43.27 -1.23
CA LYS A 976 -17.82 -43.15 0.22
C LYS A 976 -17.68 -41.69 0.65
N GLU A 977 -16.73 -40.96 0.07
CA GLU A 977 -16.53 -39.54 0.37
C GLU A 977 -17.77 -38.69 0.02
N TYR A 978 -18.49 -39.05 -1.05
CA TYR A 978 -19.75 -38.40 -1.43
C TYR A 978 -20.86 -38.69 -0.42
N LEU A 979 -20.98 -39.93 0.05
CA LEU A 979 -21.89 -40.33 1.13
C LEU A 979 -21.59 -39.56 2.43
N GLU A 980 -20.32 -39.43 2.82
CA GLU A 980 -19.90 -38.62 3.98
C GLU A 980 -20.32 -37.15 3.81
N TYR A 981 -20.13 -36.61 2.61
CA TYR A 981 -20.52 -35.24 2.28
C TYR A 981 -22.02 -35.00 2.42
N ILE A 982 -22.86 -35.87 1.84
CA ILE A 982 -24.32 -35.67 1.85
C ILE A 982 -24.99 -36.06 3.19
N ASP A 983 -24.40 -36.97 3.97
CA ASP A 983 -24.90 -37.37 5.30
C ASP A 983 -24.51 -36.33 6.37
N SER A 984 -23.47 -35.52 6.11
CA SER A 984 -23.07 -34.44 7.03
C SER A 984 -24.09 -33.30 7.07
N LYS A 985 -24.49 -32.88 8.27
CA LYS A 985 -25.42 -31.74 8.45
C LYS A 985 -24.90 -30.43 7.87
N GLU A 986 -23.58 -30.24 7.85
CA GLU A 986 -22.96 -29.02 7.33
C GLU A 986 -22.67 -29.10 5.82
N GLN A 987 -22.66 -30.29 5.23
CA GLN A 987 -22.26 -30.53 3.84
C GLN A 987 -20.94 -29.81 3.53
N LYS A 988 -19.95 -30.00 4.41
CA LYS A 988 -18.60 -29.44 4.28
C LYS A 988 -17.61 -30.56 3.98
N LEU A 989 -16.71 -30.31 3.04
CA LEU A 989 -15.58 -31.20 2.75
C LEU A 989 -14.34 -30.65 3.48
N PRO A 990 -13.47 -31.48 4.08
CA PRO A 990 -12.28 -31.04 4.82
C PRO A 990 -11.46 -30.03 3.99
N GLU A 991 -11.25 -28.84 4.55
CA GLU A 991 -10.79 -27.65 3.81
C GLU A 991 -9.29 -27.69 3.48
N ASN A 992 -8.93 -27.22 2.28
CA ASN A 992 -7.55 -26.81 1.99
C ASN A 992 -7.39 -25.36 2.45
N SER A 993 -6.42 -25.10 3.30
CA SER A 993 -6.10 -23.80 3.91
C SER A 993 -5.81 -22.66 2.93
N SER A 994 -5.66 -22.95 1.63
CA SER A 994 -5.40 -21.95 0.59
C SER A 994 -6.60 -21.06 0.23
N VAL A 995 -7.85 -21.55 0.36
CA VAL A 995 -9.06 -20.78 0.00
C VAL A 995 -9.44 -19.77 1.09
N GLN A 996 -9.21 -20.09 2.38
CA GLN A 996 -9.49 -19.17 3.48
C GLN A 996 -8.62 -17.89 3.44
N ASN A 997 -7.35 -17.99 3.00
CA ASN A 997 -6.46 -16.84 2.88
C ASN A 997 -6.84 -15.86 1.75
N LEU A 998 -7.72 -16.25 0.83
CA LEU A 998 -8.20 -15.40 -0.29
C LEU A 998 -9.39 -14.51 0.08
N HIS A 999 -10.02 -14.75 1.24
CA HIS A 999 -11.21 -14.07 1.73
C HIS A 999 -10.94 -13.14 2.93
N SER A 1000 -9.70 -12.65 3.09
CA SER A 1000 -9.40 -11.59 4.06
C SER A 1000 -10.36 -10.42 3.87
N TYR A 1001 -11.23 -10.19 4.85
CA TYR A 1001 -12.21 -9.12 4.82
C TYR A 1001 -11.51 -7.78 4.62
N SER A 1002 -11.99 -6.99 3.67
CA SER A 1002 -11.53 -5.60 3.56
C SER A 1002 -12.10 -4.80 4.73
N LEU A 1003 -11.32 -3.85 5.26
CA LEU A 1003 -11.77 -2.93 6.32
C LEU A 1003 -13.03 -2.14 5.94
N LEU A 1004 -13.30 -1.99 4.64
CA LEU A 1004 -14.52 -1.39 4.09
C LEU A 1004 -15.72 -2.32 4.23
N THR A 1005 -15.57 -3.61 3.91
CA THR A 1005 -16.62 -4.62 4.08
C THR A 1005 -17.03 -4.75 5.55
N GLU A 1006 -16.05 -4.71 6.46
CA GLU A 1006 -16.29 -4.66 7.90
C GLU A 1006 -17.13 -3.43 8.29
N ASP A 1007 -16.91 -2.28 7.66
CA ASP A 1007 -17.68 -1.07 7.94
C ASP A 1007 -19.16 -1.20 7.59
N ILE A 1008 -19.46 -1.82 6.44
CA ILE A 1008 -20.83 -2.09 5.97
C ILE A 1008 -21.49 -3.12 6.89
N TYR A 1009 -20.76 -4.18 7.26
CA TYR A 1009 -21.21 -5.19 8.20
C TYR A 1009 -21.59 -4.59 9.56
N ASP A 1010 -20.69 -3.81 10.15
CA ASP A 1010 -20.92 -3.15 11.44
C ASP A 1010 -22.10 -2.17 11.38
N ALA A 1011 -22.27 -1.47 10.26
CA ALA A 1011 -23.38 -0.55 10.07
C ALA A 1011 -24.73 -1.29 10.08
N LEU A 1012 -24.84 -2.43 9.40
CA LEU A 1012 -26.06 -3.25 9.38
C LEU A 1012 -26.34 -3.92 10.73
N GLN A 1013 -25.31 -4.40 11.43
CA GLN A 1013 -25.47 -4.97 12.77
C GLN A 1013 -25.99 -3.93 13.76
N LYS A 1014 -25.48 -2.70 13.73
CA LYS A 1014 -25.99 -1.59 14.56
C LYS A 1014 -27.45 -1.25 14.28
N GLN A 1015 -27.94 -1.51 13.06
CA GLN A 1015 -29.35 -1.37 12.68
C GLN A 1015 -30.20 -2.59 13.06
N GLY A 1016 -29.62 -3.63 13.67
CA GLY A 1016 -30.32 -4.80 14.19
C GLY A 1016 -30.48 -5.97 13.21
N TYR A 1017 -29.89 -5.88 12.01
CA TYR A 1017 -29.91 -6.92 11.00
C TYR A 1017 -28.86 -8.00 11.29
N GLU A 1018 -29.19 -9.25 10.99
CA GLU A 1018 -28.24 -10.36 11.00
C GLU A 1018 -27.65 -10.51 9.60
N VAL A 1019 -26.32 -10.52 9.51
CA VAL A 1019 -25.59 -10.49 8.25
C VAL A 1019 -24.57 -11.61 8.25
N GLU A 1020 -24.52 -12.35 7.15
CA GLU A 1020 -23.48 -13.34 6.87
C GLU A 1020 -22.53 -12.77 5.82
N THR A 1021 -21.24 -13.05 5.98
CA THR A 1021 -20.17 -12.49 5.17
C THR A 1021 -19.60 -13.56 4.25
N SER A 1022 -19.20 -13.19 3.03
CA SER A 1022 -18.63 -14.12 2.03
C SER A 1022 -19.51 -15.36 1.79
N VAL A 1023 -20.77 -15.13 1.44
CA VAL A 1023 -21.73 -16.21 1.17
C VAL A 1023 -21.44 -16.84 -0.19
N GLY A 1024 -21.02 -18.10 -0.20
CA GLY A 1024 -20.82 -18.92 -1.38
C GLY A 1024 -19.73 -19.96 -1.21
N ARG A 1025 -19.60 -20.89 -2.16
CA ARG A 1025 -18.60 -21.97 -2.12
C ARG A 1025 -17.49 -21.86 -3.19
N SER A 1026 -17.57 -20.88 -4.07
CA SER A 1026 -16.55 -20.57 -5.08
C SER A 1026 -15.65 -19.40 -4.69
N ALA A 1027 -14.66 -19.09 -5.53
CA ALA A 1027 -13.78 -17.92 -5.38
C ALA A 1027 -14.51 -16.55 -5.52
N TYR A 1028 -15.80 -16.55 -5.88
CA TYR A 1028 -16.60 -15.34 -6.14
C TYR A 1028 -17.89 -15.31 -5.30
N PRO A 1029 -17.78 -15.24 -3.96
CA PRO A 1029 -18.94 -15.19 -3.07
C PRO A 1029 -19.76 -13.90 -3.26
N ILE A 1030 -20.93 -13.83 -2.63
CA ILE A 1030 -21.60 -12.57 -2.34
C ILE A 1030 -20.91 -11.97 -1.11
N ASP A 1031 -20.54 -10.68 -1.17
CA ASP A 1031 -19.70 -10.06 -0.15
C ASP A 1031 -20.40 -10.05 1.22
N LEU A 1032 -21.67 -9.67 1.27
CA LEU A 1032 -22.53 -9.72 2.46
C LEU A 1032 -23.95 -10.18 2.10
N ALA A 1033 -24.61 -10.96 2.96
CA ALA A 1033 -26.01 -11.33 2.78
C ALA A 1033 -26.80 -11.16 4.08
N VAL A 1034 -27.97 -10.52 3.99
CA VAL A 1034 -28.84 -10.28 5.15
C VAL A 1034 -29.80 -11.44 5.36
N ILE A 1035 -29.90 -11.95 6.59
CA ILE A 1035 -30.72 -13.11 6.97
C ILE A 1035 -32.07 -12.66 7.54
N LYS A 1036 -33.16 -13.34 7.14
CA LYS A 1036 -34.49 -13.15 7.75
C LYS A 1036 -34.63 -13.97 9.04
N LYS A 1037 -34.79 -13.29 10.18
CA LYS A 1037 -34.88 -13.90 11.54
C LYS A 1037 -36.12 -14.79 11.80
N GLN A 1038 -37.14 -14.76 10.95
CA GLN A 1038 -38.48 -15.31 11.26
C GLN A 1038 -38.81 -16.66 10.59
N LEU A 1039 -37.88 -17.28 9.86
CA LEU A 1039 -38.12 -18.56 9.16
C LEU A 1039 -37.26 -19.67 9.77
N THR A 1040 -37.81 -20.89 9.85
CA THR A 1040 -37.05 -22.10 10.22
C THR A 1040 -35.92 -22.40 9.24
N ASP A 1041 -36.05 -21.90 8.00
CA ASP A 1041 -35.07 -22.02 6.92
C ASP A 1041 -34.22 -20.75 6.83
N LYS A 1042 -32.90 -20.89 6.72
CA LYS A 1042 -31.99 -19.77 6.43
C LYS A 1042 -32.32 -19.20 5.05
N LYS A 1043 -33.04 -18.08 5.03
CA LYS A 1043 -33.37 -17.32 3.82
C LYS A 1043 -32.63 -15.98 3.83
N TYR A 1044 -31.84 -15.75 2.79
CA TYR A 1044 -31.24 -14.45 2.52
C TYR A 1044 -32.27 -13.55 1.82
N ILE A 1045 -32.46 -12.35 2.36
CA ILE A 1045 -33.42 -11.36 1.81
C ILE A 1045 -32.76 -10.41 0.82
N LEU A 1046 -31.48 -10.10 1.05
CA LEU A 1046 -30.72 -9.18 0.22
C LEU A 1046 -29.26 -9.62 0.19
N GLY A 1047 -28.73 -9.83 -1.00
CA GLY A 1047 -27.30 -9.93 -1.24
C GLY A 1047 -26.75 -8.54 -1.49
N ILE A 1048 -25.62 -8.22 -0.87
CA ILE A 1048 -24.93 -6.95 -1.01
C ILE A 1048 -23.60 -7.23 -1.68
N GLU A 1049 -23.43 -6.62 -2.84
CA GLU A 1049 -22.14 -6.58 -3.54
C GLU A 1049 -21.53 -5.21 -3.34
N TYR A 1050 -20.20 -5.13 -3.33
CA TYR A 1050 -19.52 -3.85 -3.48
C TYR A 1050 -18.42 -3.93 -4.53
N ASP A 1051 -18.00 -2.78 -5.04
CA ASP A 1051 -16.96 -2.61 -6.07
C ASP A 1051 -15.53 -2.94 -5.61
N GLY A 1052 -15.39 -3.85 -4.65
CA GLY A 1052 -14.12 -4.28 -4.06
C GLY A 1052 -13.40 -5.40 -4.80
N LEU A 1053 -12.63 -6.20 -4.06
CA LEU A 1053 -11.77 -7.26 -4.61
C LEU A 1053 -12.55 -8.28 -5.45
N THR A 1054 -13.73 -8.73 -5.01
CA THR A 1054 -14.56 -9.71 -5.75
C THR A 1054 -14.99 -9.15 -7.11
N TYR A 1055 -15.52 -7.92 -7.12
CA TYR A 1055 -15.91 -7.19 -8.32
C TYR A 1055 -14.74 -7.05 -9.30
N CYS A 1056 -13.59 -6.70 -8.76
CA CYS A 1056 -12.34 -6.45 -9.49
C CYS A 1056 -11.66 -7.70 -10.07
N ARG A 1057 -11.91 -8.88 -9.48
CA ARG A 1057 -11.40 -10.18 -9.98
C ARG A 1057 -12.11 -10.65 -11.25
N TYR A 1058 -13.23 -10.04 -11.63
CA TYR A 1058 -13.86 -10.33 -12.91
C TYR A 1058 -13.12 -9.61 -14.03
N PRO A 1059 -12.60 -10.35 -15.03
CA PRO A 1059 -11.64 -9.83 -16.00
C PRO A 1059 -12.27 -8.91 -17.05
N THR A 1060 -13.57 -9.07 -17.34
CA THR A 1060 -14.26 -8.29 -18.36
C THR A 1060 -15.46 -7.54 -17.78
N ALA A 1061 -15.82 -6.43 -18.41
CA ALA A 1061 -17.03 -5.68 -18.05
C ALA A 1061 -18.30 -6.53 -18.22
N ARG A 1062 -18.34 -7.41 -19.22
CA ARG A 1062 -19.45 -8.33 -19.45
C ARG A 1062 -19.65 -9.28 -18.27
N ASP A 1063 -18.58 -9.90 -17.78
CA ASP A 1063 -18.63 -10.82 -16.64
C ASP A 1063 -19.11 -10.12 -15.36
N ARG A 1064 -18.48 -8.98 -15.07
CA ARG A 1064 -18.61 -8.21 -13.83
C ARG A 1064 -19.95 -7.47 -13.70
N ASP A 1065 -20.34 -6.77 -14.75
CA ASP A 1065 -21.42 -5.79 -14.71
C ASP A 1065 -22.73 -6.29 -15.32
N ARG A 1066 -22.69 -7.40 -16.08
CA ARG A 1066 -23.88 -7.96 -16.74
C ARG A 1066 -24.15 -9.42 -16.40
N LEU A 1067 -23.25 -10.34 -16.75
CA LEU A 1067 -23.51 -11.78 -16.66
C LEU A 1067 -23.68 -12.24 -15.22
N ARG A 1068 -22.82 -11.79 -14.29
CA ARG A 1068 -22.97 -12.13 -12.87
C ARG A 1068 -24.33 -11.69 -12.32
N LYS A 1069 -24.70 -10.43 -12.57
CA LYS A 1069 -26.00 -9.89 -12.13
C LYS A 1069 -27.16 -10.69 -12.71
N LYS A 1070 -27.12 -10.99 -14.01
CA LYS A 1070 -28.11 -11.84 -14.70
C LYS A 1070 -28.24 -13.22 -14.04
N VAL A 1071 -27.13 -13.88 -13.72
CA VAL A 1071 -27.18 -15.20 -13.07
C VAL A 1071 -27.75 -15.11 -11.65
N LEU A 1072 -27.33 -14.12 -10.87
CA LEU A 1072 -27.84 -13.98 -9.50
C LEU A 1072 -29.33 -13.61 -9.48
N GLU A 1073 -29.75 -12.62 -10.26
CA GLU A 1073 -31.13 -12.10 -10.24
C GLU A 1073 -32.09 -12.95 -11.08
N ASP A 1074 -31.81 -13.20 -12.36
CA ASP A 1074 -32.77 -13.84 -13.28
C ASP A 1074 -32.81 -15.38 -13.12
N ILE A 1075 -31.69 -16.00 -12.75
CA ILE A 1075 -31.55 -17.47 -12.71
C ILE A 1075 -31.72 -18.02 -11.29
N LEU A 1076 -31.21 -17.31 -10.28
CA LEU A 1076 -31.22 -17.74 -8.87
C LEU A 1076 -32.18 -16.94 -7.98
N ASN A 1077 -32.83 -15.89 -8.51
CA ASN A 1077 -33.80 -15.05 -7.80
C ASN A 1077 -33.22 -14.30 -6.59
N TRP A 1078 -31.94 -13.92 -6.63
CA TRP A 1078 -31.40 -12.98 -5.65
C TRP A 1078 -32.02 -11.60 -5.80
N GLN A 1079 -32.19 -10.92 -4.67
CA GLN A 1079 -32.27 -9.47 -4.66
C GLN A 1079 -30.86 -8.95 -4.36
N ILE A 1080 -30.24 -8.29 -5.32
CA ILE A 1080 -28.89 -7.73 -5.17
C ILE A 1080 -28.98 -6.21 -4.97
N HIS A 1081 -28.19 -5.70 -4.04
CA HIS A 1081 -27.93 -4.28 -3.90
C HIS A 1081 -26.43 -4.04 -4.00
N ARG A 1082 -26.01 -3.14 -4.90
CA ARG A 1082 -24.61 -2.81 -5.08
C ARG A 1082 -24.27 -1.54 -4.31
N VAL A 1083 -23.23 -1.60 -3.50
CA VAL A 1083 -22.64 -0.46 -2.78
C VAL A 1083 -21.38 -0.02 -3.51
N TRP A 1084 -21.28 1.27 -3.80
CA TRP A 1084 -20.10 1.86 -4.44
C TRP A 1084 -19.18 2.42 -3.36
N SER A 1085 -17.94 1.93 -3.29
CA SER A 1085 -16.95 2.23 -2.24
C SER A 1085 -16.75 3.73 -2.03
N LYS A 1086 -16.65 4.49 -3.12
CA LYS A 1086 -16.48 5.94 -3.05
C LYS A 1086 -17.71 6.64 -2.48
N GLU A 1087 -18.91 6.25 -2.91
CA GLU A 1087 -20.15 6.88 -2.41
C GLU A 1087 -20.36 6.54 -0.93
N TRP A 1088 -20.06 5.29 -0.54
CA TRP A 1088 -20.06 4.87 0.86
C TRP A 1088 -19.04 5.66 1.69
N PHE A 1089 -17.85 5.92 1.14
CA PHE A 1089 -16.82 6.70 1.82
C PHE A 1089 -17.21 8.18 1.96
N ASP A 1090 -17.71 8.81 0.89
CA ASP A 1090 -18.03 10.24 0.88
C ASP A 1090 -19.33 10.55 1.65
N ASN A 1091 -20.36 9.68 1.55
CA ASN A 1091 -21.72 9.92 2.06
C ASN A 1091 -22.26 8.75 2.91
N ARG A 1092 -21.43 8.19 3.79
CA ARG A 1092 -21.71 6.98 4.58
C ARG A 1092 -23.10 6.89 5.19
N ASP A 1093 -23.54 7.92 5.91
CA ASP A 1093 -24.84 7.88 6.62
C ASP A 1093 -26.04 7.85 5.65
N VAL A 1094 -25.91 8.52 4.50
CA VAL A 1094 -26.94 8.50 3.43
C VAL A 1094 -27.01 7.11 2.79
N GLU A 1095 -25.86 6.48 2.53
CA GLU A 1095 -25.83 5.13 1.95
C GLU A 1095 -26.35 4.06 2.93
N ILE A 1096 -26.10 4.22 4.24
CA ILE A 1096 -26.74 3.39 5.27
C ILE A 1096 -28.26 3.53 5.21
N GLU A 1097 -28.78 4.76 5.12
CA GLU A 1097 -30.22 5.01 5.04
C GLU A 1097 -30.82 4.38 3.76
N ARG A 1098 -30.15 4.52 2.61
CA ARG A 1098 -30.57 3.90 1.35
C ARG A 1098 -30.61 2.37 1.45
N LEU A 1099 -29.57 1.77 2.00
CA LEU A 1099 -29.48 0.32 2.18
C LEU A 1099 -30.58 -0.20 3.12
N VAL A 1100 -30.83 0.49 4.24
CA VAL A 1100 -31.90 0.15 5.19
C VAL A 1100 -33.28 0.31 4.55
N ASN A 1101 -33.50 1.37 3.76
CA ASN A 1101 -34.76 1.55 3.03
C ASN A 1101 -34.98 0.46 1.98
N ARG A 1102 -33.92 0.02 1.29
CA ARG A 1102 -33.99 -1.13 0.37
C ARG A 1102 -34.32 -2.43 1.12
N LEU A 1103 -33.71 -2.66 2.27
CA LEU A 1103 -34.03 -3.83 3.11
C LEU A 1103 -35.50 -3.83 3.53
N LYS A 1104 -36.03 -2.68 3.98
CA LYS A 1104 -37.44 -2.54 4.33
C LYS A 1104 -38.38 -2.79 3.14
N SER A 1105 -38.00 -2.45 1.91
CA SER A 1105 -38.85 -2.69 0.74
C SER A 1105 -38.83 -4.15 0.28
N VAL A 1106 -37.80 -4.93 0.65
CA VAL A 1106 -37.64 -6.34 0.27
C VAL A 1106 -38.10 -7.29 1.40
N ASP A 1107 -38.25 -6.79 2.63
CA ASP A 1107 -38.75 -7.55 3.79
C ASP A 1107 -40.29 -7.70 3.82
N ILE A 1108 -41.00 -6.93 2.98
CA ILE A 1108 -42.44 -7.08 2.67
C ILE A 1108 -42.65 -8.33 1.83
#